data_AF-A0A8C8CQB5-F1
#
_entry.id   AF-A0A8C8CQB5-F1
#
_cell.length_a   1.000
_cell.length_b   1.000
_cell.length_c   1.000
_cell.angle_alpha   90.00
_cell.angle_beta   90.00
_cell.angle_gamma   90.00
#
_symmetry.space_group_name_H-M   'P 1'
#
loop_
_entity.id
_entity.type
_entity.pdbx_description
1 polymer ?
#
loop_
_entity_poly.entity_id
_entity_poly.type
_entity_poly.pdbx_seq_one_letter_code
_entity_poly.pdbx_strand_id
1 'polypeptide(L)'
;MSYAPRVKSDKVQNFKVEVRGETFLSTEERRVMIKPYSPMTFIQTDKPIYNPGQTGNVRAGTPLVWLLRNGPIRCWHDVNHNRIGQWVNTTSSGNILQLSHPLNSEAPVGSFTIVVWIGEEKIYHNFKVEQYVLPKFEIKMNLTDKISVVQEECEFLHCEIYRICFHLTGITLSEEKNVELSYVIGEFTFVDTPQIYEHGSIIEGKVSPNGVPVVYLFEEKGWSSYLRLQNLTTDSRGIARFSINTTSLPKENINLVVSDTPQVEYPGYRVPYFNRGQHLLSLIQPAAPDIKPSSSLAIQKVEKPLACGQAVSITIRYAIVGETVPKGSVAVLYLALSRGVIVQHGHINVTGDVTLTLAVVPEMAPVVQLLVYSMLPSETVIAHSMNFPTEKCFRNKVLVEFSPSNAVPGEENTLRLSARPGSLCGLSAVDQSVGIMEPGKRLDADKIFDLLPVKETTYIPYELEDPVACLRVRPRRSIIPHPYGPSEQTNDPYAVFQTLGLKLATNLDIRVPSCLSYQGNQYYRSYGEMSLPTLILIAYLMARPGSAGPRLEMAVAGGLAAPPPPPIQTVRTFFPETWIWDLVEVSGSLDVPLTVPDTITTWETEVFCLAPSGFGLAPLVELTVFQPFFLELTLPYSVIRGERFELKATVFNYLSKCIMVSVTPALSSDYTLTPLRDVQDSSCLCANGRKTFSWTMAPSVLGVLNVSVSAEAVRSQTACDNGVVNVPERGRVDTVTRSLLVKAEGTEKSHTYNWLLCPTGEALTEEVEVQLPQNVVDGSARISLSVLGDILGRALNNLDGLLQMPYGCGEQNMALLSPNIYILEYLRNTEQLTPAILEKATKFLTSGYQRQLNYKNADGAYSTFGQGLGNTWLTAFVLRSFGKAQSFIYVDPATMEQSKTWLERQQGQHGCFRTLGKLLNNRMKGGVTDEVTLTAYITASMLELNMSVTDPVVDHSLSCLKNSTSDLSNTYATALLAYTFTLAGDMETRARLLQHLDTISFQEGGLLHWSQSSSETSPSLEVEISSYVLLASLSASSRSTSDLGYASRIVRWLVRQQNAYGGFSSTQDTVVALQALALYSTRVFSRGGASTVTLRSPSGDRCLFHVNQNNKLLYQERALQDTEGKYSVEVQGSACASVQVSEYTSLLQSCGARCTLIHITGELFVLLSIIFLRYHGKELTTNMIIVDLKMLSGFSPDPDSLGRVSCWDLYPWRSCLVCVPLFKDDGSLFMQYQ
;
A
#
# COMPACT_ATOMS: atom_id res chain seq x y z
N MET A 1 -27.17 18.39 -28.39
CA MET A 1 -27.00 18.68 -26.94
C MET A 1 -26.99 20.18 -26.76
N SER A 2 -27.78 20.71 -25.83
CA SER A 2 -27.82 22.14 -25.49
C SER A 2 -26.67 22.51 -24.53
N TYR A 3 -26.15 23.73 -24.64
CA TYR A 3 -25.11 24.23 -23.74
C TYR A 3 -25.71 24.62 -22.38
N ALA A 4 -25.64 23.71 -21.40
CA ALA A 4 -25.91 24.06 -20.01
C ALA A 4 -24.86 25.08 -19.50
N PRO A 5 -25.25 26.14 -18.78
CA PRO A 5 -24.31 27.14 -18.27
C PRO A 5 -23.42 26.54 -17.17
N ARG A 6 -22.10 26.75 -17.28
CA ARG A 6 -21.16 26.31 -16.24
C ARG A 6 -21.36 27.10 -14.95
N VAL A 7 -21.59 26.40 -13.85
CA VAL A 7 -21.69 26.94 -12.49
C VAL A 7 -20.53 26.45 -11.63
N LYS A 8 -20.19 27.19 -10.57
CA LYS A 8 -19.19 26.77 -9.56
C LYS A 8 -19.77 25.98 -8.39
N SER A 9 -21.06 26.16 -8.14
CA SER A 9 -21.83 25.56 -7.05
C SER A 9 -23.24 25.31 -7.54
N ASP A 10 -24.01 24.51 -6.80
CA ASP A 10 -25.43 24.29 -7.09
C ASP A 10 -26.18 25.63 -7.18
N LYS A 11 -26.94 25.81 -8.27
CA LYS A 11 -27.70 27.03 -8.53
C LYS A 11 -29.08 26.69 -9.09
N VAL A 12 -30.12 27.09 -8.38
CA VAL A 12 -31.50 27.06 -8.88
C VAL A 12 -31.73 28.18 -9.89
N GLN A 13 -32.39 27.87 -11.00
CA GLN A 13 -32.81 28.84 -12.02
C GLN A 13 -34.20 28.48 -12.55
N ASN A 14 -34.96 29.46 -12.99
CA ASN A 14 -36.24 29.24 -13.65
C ASN A 14 -36.04 29.04 -15.15
N PHE A 15 -36.66 28.00 -15.72
CA PHE A 15 -36.67 27.72 -17.14
C PHE A 15 -38.08 27.99 -17.68
N LYS A 16 -38.19 28.99 -18.57
CA LYS A 16 -39.39 29.24 -19.36
C LYS A 16 -39.37 28.33 -20.59
N VAL A 17 -40.39 27.51 -20.76
CA VAL A 17 -40.66 26.70 -21.94
C VAL A 17 -41.79 27.36 -22.72
N GLU A 18 -41.53 27.73 -23.97
CA GLU A 18 -42.51 28.33 -24.87
C GLU A 18 -42.68 27.41 -26.09
N VAL A 19 -43.91 26.93 -26.32
CA VAL A 19 -44.23 26.01 -27.42
C VAL A 19 -45.22 26.70 -28.35
N ARG A 20 -44.84 26.87 -29.61
CA ARG A 20 -45.57 27.67 -30.59
C ARG A 20 -45.78 26.87 -31.88
N GLY A 21 -47.03 26.57 -32.18
CA GLY A 21 -47.47 26.05 -33.48
C GLY A 21 -48.18 27.11 -34.31
N GLU A 22 -48.79 26.69 -35.41
CA GLU A 22 -49.53 27.59 -36.32
C GLU A 22 -50.83 28.15 -35.69
N THR A 23 -51.47 27.37 -34.82
CA THR A 23 -52.75 27.71 -34.18
C THR A 23 -52.69 27.74 -32.65
N PHE A 24 -51.55 27.41 -32.02
CA PHE A 24 -51.42 27.33 -30.57
C PHE A 24 -50.15 28.02 -30.06
N LEU A 25 -50.25 28.59 -28.86
CA LEU A 25 -49.12 29.11 -28.08
C LEU A 25 -49.31 28.67 -26.62
N SER A 26 -48.35 27.94 -26.08
CA SER A 26 -48.27 27.56 -24.67
C SER A 26 -46.99 28.13 -24.05
N THR A 27 -47.02 28.44 -22.77
CA THR A 27 -45.89 29.01 -22.03
C THR A 27 -45.96 28.55 -20.58
N GLU A 28 -44.95 27.81 -20.15
CA GLU A 28 -44.81 27.27 -18.80
C GLU A 28 -43.46 27.67 -18.20
N GLU A 29 -43.40 27.83 -16.88
CA GLU A 29 -42.16 28.15 -16.16
C GLU A 29 -41.91 27.09 -15.07
N ARG A 30 -40.67 26.60 -14.95
CA ARG A 30 -40.30 25.52 -14.02
C ARG A 30 -38.97 25.82 -13.33
N ARG A 31 -38.88 25.53 -12.02
CA ARG A 31 -37.61 25.63 -11.27
C ARG A 31 -36.72 24.43 -11.56
N VAL A 32 -35.43 24.63 -11.88
CA VAL A 32 -34.45 23.54 -12.04
C VAL A 32 -33.15 23.86 -11.32
N MET A 33 -32.43 22.83 -10.86
CA MET A 33 -31.09 22.97 -10.26
C MET A 33 -30.03 22.65 -11.31
N ILE A 34 -29.03 23.52 -11.41
CA ILE A 34 -27.83 23.25 -12.20
C ILE A 34 -26.70 22.99 -11.20
N LYS A 35 -26.09 21.81 -11.27
CA LYS A 35 -24.95 21.40 -10.44
C LYS A 35 -23.62 21.56 -11.21
N PRO A 36 -22.48 21.76 -10.53
CA PRO A 36 -21.17 21.63 -11.17
C PRO A 36 -20.95 20.17 -11.62
N TYR A 37 -20.04 19.97 -12.58
CA TYR A 37 -19.67 18.64 -13.05
C TYR A 37 -18.44 18.10 -12.28
N SER A 38 -18.67 17.13 -11.40
CA SER A 38 -17.62 16.39 -10.68
C SER A 38 -16.97 15.32 -11.59
N PRO A 39 -15.65 15.35 -11.81
CA PRO A 39 -14.97 14.40 -12.69
C PRO A 39 -14.69 13.07 -11.99
N MET A 40 -15.48 12.05 -12.31
CA MET A 40 -15.28 10.65 -11.93
C MET A 40 -13.79 10.27 -12.01
N THR A 41 -13.18 9.92 -10.87
CA THR A 41 -11.78 9.52 -10.78
C THR A 41 -11.63 8.41 -9.75
N PHE A 42 -10.85 7.38 -10.08
CA PHE A 42 -10.53 6.27 -9.20
C PHE A 42 -9.03 6.20 -8.93
N ILE A 43 -8.66 5.52 -7.85
CA ILE A 43 -7.28 5.22 -7.45
C ILE A 43 -7.14 3.68 -7.42
N GLN A 44 -6.01 3.17 -7.89
CA GLN A 44 -5.65 1.76 -7.89
C GLN A 44 -4.24 1.64 -7.29
N THR A 45 -4.07 0.85 -6.24
CA THR A 45 -2.76 0.41 -5.74
C THR A 45 -2.40 -0.92 -6.40
N ASP A 46 -1.11 -1.26 -6.54
CA ASP A 46 -0.71 -2.57 -7.07
C ASP A 46 -1.09 -3.74 -6.17
N LYS A 47 -1.32 -3.45 -4.87
CA LYS A 47 -1.94 -4.38 -3.93
C LYS A 47 -2.66 -3.65 -2.81
N PRO A 48 -3.56 -4.32 -2.06
CA PRO A 48 -4.20 -3.74 -0.89
C PRO A 48 -3.30 -3.65 0.35
N ILE A 49 -2.19 -4.40 0.37
CA ILE A 49 -1.43 -4.73 1.57
C ILE A 49 0.07 -4.81 1.28
N TYR A 50 0.89 -4.12 2.08
CA TYR A 50 2.35 -4.02 1.87
C TYR A 50 3.13 -4.41 3.14
N ASN A 51 4.20 -5.18 2.95
CA ASN A 51 5.21 -5.32 4.00
C ASN A 51 5.99 -4.00 4.16
N PRO A 52 6.42 -3.63 5.38
CA PRO A 52 7.37 -2.55 5.60
C PRO A 52 8.60 -2.68 4.69
N GLY A 53 9.06 -1.57 4.11
CA GLY A 53 10.20 -1.52 3.18
C GLY A 53 9.86 -1.78 1.70
N GLN A 54 8.65 -2.23 1.40
CA GLN A 54 8.19 -2.37 0.01
C GLN A 54 7.88 -1.01 -0.65
N THR A 55 7.83 -0.99 -1.98
CA THR A 55 7.41 0.20 -2.74
C THR A 55 5.94 0.09 -3.09
N GLY A 56 5.14 1.07 -2.67
CA GLY A 56 3.73 1.16 -3.04
C GLY A 56 3.57 1.81 -4.41
N ASN A 57 3.00 1.08 -5.36
CA ASN A 57 2.76 1.57 -6.71
C ASN A 57 1.30 1.95 -6.88
N VAL A 58 1.04 3.10 -7.51
CA VAL A 58 -0.28 3.74 -7.54
C VAL A 58 -0.59 4.30 -8.91
N ARG A 59 -1.80 4.04 -9.39
CA ARG A 59 -2.42 4.71 -10.54
C ARG A 59 -3.62 5.51 -10.08
N ALA A 60 -3.90 6.60 -10.79
CA ALA A 60 -5.24 7.19 -10.79
C ALA A 60 -5.67 7.48 -12.22
N GLY A 61 -6.93 7.19 -12.54
CA GLY A 61 -7.52 7.37 -13.87
C GLY A 61 -8.80 8.20 -13.82
N THR A 62 -8.95 9.10 -14.78
CA THR A 62 -10.12 9.98 -14.91
C THR A 62 -10.77 9.75 -16.30
N PRO A 63 -11.91 9.04 -16.41
CA PRO A 63 -12.47 8.63 -17.71
C PRO A 63 -13.01 9.75 -18.61
N LEU A 64 -13.17 10.98 -18.10
CA LEU A 64 -13.77 12.10 -18.84
C LEU A 64 -12.85 13.33 -18.88
N VAL A 65 -12.73 13.89 -20.08
CA VAL A 65 -11.73 14.90 -20.47
C VAL A 65 -12.10 16.29 -19.95
N TRP A 66 -11.13 17.22 -19.99
CA TRP A 66 -11.25 18.70 -20.02
C TRP A 66 -10.87 19.51 -18.77
N LEU A 67 -10.57 18.91 -17.61
CA LEU A 67 -10.16 19.67 -16.39
C LEU A 67 -8.91 19.14 -15.68
N LEU A 68 -7.80 19.01 -16.40
CA LEU A 68 -6.44 18.93 -15.84
C LEU A 68 -5.59 20.10 -16.37
N ARG A 69 -5.88 21.32 -15.88
CA ARG A 69 -5.10 22.54 -16.18
C ARG A 69 -4.49 23.24 -14.96
N ASN A 70 -4.99 22.96 -13.76
CA ASN A 70 -4.26 23.16 -12.51
C ASN A 70 -3.90 21.77 -11.98
N GLY A 71 -2.67 21.58 -11.51
CA GLY A 71 -2.19 20.26 -11.12
C GLY A 71 -2.91 19.72 -9.87
N PRO A 72 -3.34 18.44 -9.87
CA PRO A 72 -3.86 17.82 -8.66
C PRO A 72 -2.74 17.74 -7.61
N ILE A 73 -2.96 18.32 -6.43
CA ILE A 73 -2.12 18.04 -5.26
C ILE A 73 -2.42 16.60 -4.83
N ARG A 74 -1.39 15.82 -4.52
CA ARG A 74 -1.54 14.43 -4.06
C ARG A 74 -0.66 14.20 -2.86
N CYS A 75 -1.24 13.73 -1.77
CA CYS A 75 -0.55 13.56 -0.48
C CYS A 75 -0.75 12.14 0.04
N TRP A 76 0.32 11.49 0.47
CA TRP A 76 0.27 10.26 1.24
C TRP A 76 0.36 10.59 2.73
N HIS A 77 -0.45 9.93 3.53
CA HIS A 77 -0.46 10.07 4.99
C HIS A 77 -0.20 8.72 5.65
N ASP A 78 0.62 8.72 6.70
CA ASP A 78 0.85 7.57 7.57
C ASP A 78 -0.34 7.34 8.54
N VAL A 79 -0.20 6.32 9.39
CA VAL A 79 -1.16 5.93 10.43
C VAL A 79 -1.41 7.07 11.44
N ASN A 80 -0.43 7.96 11.64
CA ASN A 80 -0.50 9.13 12.52
C ASN A 80 -0.94 10.42 11.79
N HIS A 81 -1.34 10.31 10.52
CA HIS A 81 -1.69 11.40 9.61
C HIS A 81 -0.55 12.38 9.26
N ASN A 82 0.72 12.04 9.53
CA ASN A 82 1.86 12.82 9.01
C ASN A 82 1.95 12.66 7.48
N ARG A 83 2.41 13.70 6.77
CA ARG A 83 2.54 13.66 5.30
C ARG A 83 3.89 13.09 4.87
N ILE A 84 3.91 11.80 4.51
CA ILE A 84 5.12 11.05 4.14
C ILE A 84 5.58 11.23 2.68
N GLY A 85 4.73 11.81 1.83
CA GLY A 85 5.04 12.10 0.43
C GLY A 85 4.01 13.05 -0.21
N GLN A 86 4.47 13.91 -1.13
CA GLN A 86 3.60 14.84 -1.85
C GLN A 86 4.05 15.02 -3.32
N TRP A 87 3.07 15.06 -4.23
CA TRP A 87 3.25 15.42 -5.64
C TRP A 87 2.38 16.64 -5.97
N VAL A 88 2.92 17.52 -6.82
CA VAL A 88 2.29 18.79 -7.24
C VAL A 88 2.59 19.01 -8.73
N ASN A 89 1.61 19.51 -9.49
CA ASN A 89 1.76 19.88 -10.91
C ASN A 89 2.26 18.75 -11.84
N THR A 90 2.09 17.48 -11.47
CA THR A 90 2.43 16.32 -12.31
C THR A 90 1.45 16.17 -13.48
N THR A 91 1.98 15.97 -14.68
CA THR A 91 1.22 15.74 -15.91
C THR A 91 0.83 14.27 -16.10
N SER A 92 -0.42 14.01 -16.50
CA SER A 92 -0.92 12.66 -16.81
C SER A 92 -0.75 12.29 -18.30
N SER A 93 -0.24 11.11 -18.58
CA SER A 93 -0.29 10.48 -19.92
C SER A 93 -1.67 9.84 -20.15
N GLY A 94 -2.39 10.22 -21.21
CA GLY A 94 -3.66 9.59 -21.59
C GLY A 94 -4.76 9.58 -20.51
N ASN A 95 -4.80 10.60 -19.63
CA ASN A 95 -5.66 10.69 -18.44
C ASN A 95 -5.41 9.62 -17.35
N ILE A 96 -4.28 8.90 -17.41
CA ILE A 96 -3.76 8.07 -16.33
C ILE A 96 -2.53 8.76 -15.74
N LEU A 97 -2.37 8.72 -14.42
CA LEU A 97 -1.09 9.04 -13.77
C LEU A 97 -0.64 7.86 -12.91
N GLN A 98 0.53 7.30 -13.25
CA GLN A 98 1.23 6.28 -12.47
C GLN A 98 2.32 6.95 -11.61
N LEU A 99 2.41 6.53 -10.34
CA LEU A 99 3.36 6.99 -9.33
C LEU A 99 3.85 5.78 -8.52
N SER A 100 5.01 5.92 -7.89
CA SER A 100 5.60 4.91 -6.98
C SER A 100 6.17 5.60 -5.75
N HIS A 101 6.03 4.99 -4.58
CA HIS A 101 6.51 5.54 -3.32
C HIS A 101 7.16 4.44 -2.45
N PRO A 102 8.45 4.54 -2.11
CA PRO A 102 9.08 3.60 -1.20
C PRO A 102 8.56 3.83 0.22
N LEU A 103 8.06 2.77 0.87
CA LEU A 103 7.75 2.77 2.30
C LEU A 103 9.03 2.51 3.10
N ASN A 104 9.14 3.13 4.28
CA ASN A 104 10.19 2.81 5.24
C ASN A 104 10.20 1.31 5.63
N SER A 105 11.38 0.72 5.86
CA SER A 105 11.56 -0.67 6.32
C SER A 105 10.93 -0.95 7.69
N GLU A 106 10.70 0.10 8.48
CA GLU A 106 9.92 0.07 9.73
C GLU A 106 8.82 1.13 9.67
N ALA A 107 8.07 1.16 8.57
CA ALA A 107 6.81 1.89 8.50
C ALA A 107 5.86 1.38 9.61
N PRO A 108 5.12 2.26 10.30
CA PRO A 108 4.22 1.86 11.38
C PRO A 108 3.09 0.98 10.82
N VAL A 109 2.77 -0.11 11.52
CA VAL A 109 1.72 -1.05 11.10
C VAL A 109 0.34 -0.39 11.24
N GLY A 110 -0.49 -0.47 10.21
CA GLY A 110 -1.84 0.11 10.19
C GLY A 110 -2.36 0.48 8.80
N SER A 111 -3.42 1.31 8.76
CA SER A 111 -4.04 1.80 7.51
C SER A 111 -3.42 3.13 7.08
N PHE A 112 -2.87 3.16 5.87
CA PHE A 112 -2.33 4.35 5.21
C PHE A 112 -3.39 4.96 4.29
N THR A 113 -3.28 6.27 4.04
CA THR A 113 -4.29 7.01 3.27
C THR A 113 -3.66 7.86 2.15
N ILE A 114 -4.02 7.55 0.92
CA ILE A 114 -3.72 8.34 -0.27
C ILE A 114 -4.84 9.35 -0.47
N VAL A 115 -4.50 10.63 -0.55
CA VAL A 115 -5.45 11.72 -0.82
C VAL A 115 -5.11 12.42 -2.12
N VAL A 116 -6.02 12.36 -3.09
CA VAL A 116 -5.92 13.06 -4.39
C VAL A 116 -6.90 14.23 -4.40
N TRP A 117 -6.40 15.42 -4.72
CA TRP A 117 -7.19 16.66 -4.76
C TRP A 117 -7.46 17.04 -6.22
N ILE A 118 -8.71 17.25 -6.60
CA ILE A 118 -9.11 17.67 -7.96
C ILE A 118 -10.02 18.91 -7.84
N GLY A 119 -9.44 20.08 -8.09
CA GLY A 119 -10.09 21.35 -7.79
C GLY A 119 -10.28 21.49 -6.28
N GLU A 120 -11.53 21.47 -5.82
CA GLU A 120 -11.92 21.53 -4.40
C GLU A 120 -12.32 20.15 -3.84
N GLU A 121 -12.48 19.13 -4.69
CA GLU A 121 -12.85 17.77 -4.28
C GLU A 121 -11.64 16.96 -3.80
N LYS A 122 -11.86 16.08 -2.81
CA LYS A 122 -10.84 15.18 -2.25
C LYS A 122 -11.29 13.73 -2.41
N ILE A 123 -10.42 12.90 -2.96
CA ILE A 123 -10.64 11.47 -3.16
C ILE A 123 -9.65 10.71 -2.28
N TYR A 124 -10.17 9.73 -1.54
CA TYR A 124 -9.43 8.95 -0.55
C TYR A 124 -9.31 7.49 -1.02
N HIS A 125 -8.13 6.90 -0.88
CA HIS A 125 -7.91 5.46 -1.07
C HIS A 125 -7.01 4.92 0.03
N ASN A 126 -7.42 3.83 0.64
CA ASN A 126 -6.77 3.27 1.83
C ASN A 126 -6.13 1.93 1.49
N PHE A 127 -4.90 1.74 1.96
CA PHE A 127 -4.17 0.48 1.89
C PHE A 127 -3.56 0.15 3.25
N LYS A 128 -3.24 -1.11 3.48
CA LYS A 128 -2.73 -1.63 4.75
C LYS A 128 -1.22 -1.83 4.69
N VAL A 129 -0.53 -1.57 5.79
CA VAL A 129 0.87 -1.96 5.97
C VAL A 129 0.95 -2.81 7.22
N GLU A 130 1.41 -4.05 7.07
CA GLU A 130 1.63 -4.99 8.18
C GLU A 130 2.72 -5.99 7.83
N GLN A 131 3.31 -6.65 8.83
CA GLN A 131 4.29 -7.70 8.61
C GLN A 131 3.57 -9.01 8.31
N TYR A 132 3.65 -9.48 7.07
CA TYR A 132 3.00 -10.71 6.60
C TYR A 132 3.95 -11.60 5.79
N VAL A 133 3.66 -12.89 5.79
CA VAL A 133 4.22 -13.88 4.86
C VAL A 133 3.08 -14.40 4.00
N LEU A 134 3.28 -14.46 2.68
CA LEU A 134 2.22 -14.88 1.75
C LEU A 134 1.67 -16.28 2.10
N PRO A 135 0.35 -16.44 2.23
CA PRO A 135 -0.25 -17.74 2.50
C PRO A 135 -0.05 -18.67 1.30
N LYS A 136 0.36 -19.91 1.55
CA LYS A 136 0.61 -20.94 0.52
C LYS A 136 -0.63 -21.79 0.18
N PHE A 137 -1.74 -21.54 0.87
CA PHE A 137 -3.01 -22.24 0.76
C PHE A 137 -4.16 -21.26 1.05
N GLU A 138 -5.33 -21.54 0.51
CA GLU A 138 -6.57 -20.79 0.74
C GLU A 138 -7.54 -21.63 1.58
N ILE A 139 -8.20 -21.04 2.58
CA ILE A 139 -9.30 -21.67 3.31
C ILE A 139 -10.61 -21.06 2.80
N LYS A 140 -11.54 -21.88 2.30
CA LYS A 140 -12.87 -21.40 1.87
C LYS A 140 -13.95 -21.77 2.88
N MET A 141 -14.28 -20.85 3.78
CA MET A 141 -15.44 -20.97 4.67
C MET A 141 -16.74 -20.69 3.90
N ASN A 142 -17.35 -21.74 3.36
CA ASN A 142 -18.60 -21.65 2.59
C ASN A 142 -19.84 -21.50 3.50
N LEU A 143 -19.93 -20.36 4.17
CA LEU A 143 -20.98 -19.99 5.11
C LEU A 143 -22.12 -19.24 4.44
N THR A 144 -23.37 -19.60 4.76
CA THR A 144 -24.56 -18.78 4.47
C THR A 144 -24.47 -17.46 5.24
N ASP A 145 -24.50 -16.33 4.53
CA ASP A 145 -24.40 -14.99 5.12
C ASP A 145 -25.70 -14.49 5.80
N LYS A 146 -26.81 -15.20 5.61
CA LYS A 146 -28.07 -15.06 6.35
C LYS A 146 -28.47 -16.37 6.98
N ILE A 147 -28.89 -16.31 8.24
CA ILE A 147 -29.45 -17.42 9.00
C ILE A 147 -30.83 -17.01 9.52
N SER A 148 -31.81 -17.92 9.46
CA SER A 148 -33.12 -17.70 10.05
C SER A 148 -33.09 -18.04 11.55
N VAL A 149 -33.72 -17.21 12.37
CA VAL A 149 -33.81 -17.39 13.84
C VAL A 149 -34.56 -18.69 14.24
N VAL A 150 -35.16 -19.40 13.28
CA VAL A 150 -35.90 -20.67 13.48
C VAL A 150 -35.02 -21.91 13.22
N GLN A 151 -33.76 -21.76 12.80
CA GLN A 151 -32.86 -22.90 12.56
C GLN A 151 -32.15 -23.33 13.86
N GLU A 152 -32.36 -24.58 14.29
CA GLU A 152 -31.77 -25.13 15.53
C GLU A 152 -30.30 -25.54 15.37
N GLU A 153 -29.89 -25.96 14.16
CA GLU A 153 -28.53 -26.40 13.84
C GLU A 153 -28.02 -25.72 12.55
N CYS A 154 -26.71 -25.54 12.45
CA CYS A 154 -26.02 -25.06 11.24
C CYS A 154 -24.81 -25.96 10.94
N GLU A 155 -24.87 -26.74 9.88
CA GLU A 155 -23.78 -27.63 9.45
C GLU A 155 -22.66 -26.85 8.73
N PHE A 156 -21.47 -26.84 9.32
CA PHE A 156 -20.24 -26.31 8.71
C PHE A 156 -19.68 -27.35 7.73
N LEU A 157 -20.30 -27.46 6.55
CA LEU A 157 -20.22 -28.66 5.71
C LEU A 157 -18.85 -28.94 5.06
N HIS A 158 -18.03 -27.91 4.77
CA HIS A 158 -16.67 -28.10 4.27
C HIS A 158 -15.74 -26.90 4.55
N CYS A 159 -14.53 -27.19 5.04
CA CYS A 159 -13.35 -26.34 4.86
C CYS A 159 -12.50 -26.94 3.75
N GLU A 160 -12.68 -26.47 2.51
CA GLU A 160 -11.80 -26.85 1.41
C GLU A 160 -10.50 -26.04 1.48
N ILE A 161 -9.38 -26.73 1.66
CA ILE A 161 -8.03 -26.14 1.58
C ILE A 161 -7.59 -26.21 0.12
N TYR A 162 -7.60 -25.08 -0.59
CA TYR A 162 -7.11 -25.02 -1.96
C TYR A 162 -5.61 -24.71 -2.00
N ARG A 163 -4.88 -25.58 -2.70
CA ARG A 163 -3.42 -25.61 -2.93
C ARG A 163 -2.55 -25.94 -1.71
N ILE A 164 -1.35 -26.44 -2.06
CA ILE A 164 -0.24 -26.93 -1.22
C ILE A 164 -0.70 -27.59 0.09
N CYS A 165 -1.29 -28.78 -0.03
CA CYS A 165 -1.46 -29.69 1.09
C CYS A 165 -0.11 -30.17 1.64
N PHE A 166 0.39 -29.47 2.66
CA PHE A 166 0.90 -30.16 3.82
C PHE A 166 -0.23 -30.31 4.84
N HIS A 167 -0.37 -31.47 5.45
CA HIS A 167 -0.90 -31.50 6.82
C HIS A 167 0.16 -30.88 7.74
N LEU A 168 0.14 -29.56 7.86
CA LEU A 168 0.91 -28.81 8.86
C LEU A 168 0.24 -29.01 10.23
N THR A 169 0.56 -30.14 10.86
CA THR A 169 0.13 -30.49 12.22
C THR A 169 0.73 -29.49 13.22
N GLY A 170 0.04 -28.39 13.48
CA GLY A 170 0.44 -27.39 14.48
C GLY A 170 0.01 -25.95 14.22
N ILE A 171 -0.52 -25.59 13.03
CA ILE A 171 -0.95 -24.21 12.75
C ILE A 171 -2.45 -24.06 12.94
N THR A 172 -2.86 -23.15 13.84
CA THR A 172 -4.25 -22.69 14.00
C THR A 172 -4.41 -21.31 13.37
N LEU A 173 -5.19 -21.20 12.28
CA LEU A 173 -5.70 -19.92 11.78
C LEU A 173 -7.10 -19.66 12.35
N SER A 174 -7.44 -18.39 12.56
CA SER A 174 -8.77 -17.92 12.95
C SER A 174 -9.28 -16.88 11.95
N GLU A 175 -10.42 -17.15 11.33
CA GLU A 175 -11.13 -16.19 10.48
C GLU A 175 -12.47 -15.83 11.13
N GLU A 176 -12.95 -14.60 10.88
CA GLU A 176 -14.24 -14.10 11.35
C GLU A 176 -15.11 -13.71 10.15
N LYS A 177 -16.36 -14.20 10.10
CA LYS A 177 -17.36 -13.81 9.09
C LYS A 177 -18.62 -13.27 9.75
N ASN A 178 -19.05 -12.08 9.33
CA ASN A 178 -20.33 -11.50 9.74
C ASN A 178 -21.51 -12.16 9.00
N VAL A 179 -22.58 -12.43 9.72
CA VAL A 179 -23.81 -13.12 9.25
C VAL A 179 -25.02 -12.38 9.81
N GLU A 180 -26.04 -12.10 8.97
CA GLU A 180 -27.26 -11.42 9.40
C GLU A 180 -28.30 -12.44 9.92
N LEU A 181 -28.84 -12.19 11.11
CA LEU A 181 -29.94 -12.98 11.69
C LEU A 181 -31.28 -12.42 11.24
N SER A 182 -32.01 -13.15 10.38
CA SER A 182 -33.30 -12.71 9.87
C SER A 182 -34.47 -13.30 10.65
N TYR A 183 -35.39 -12.42 11.04
CA TYR A 183 -36.70 -12.77 11.62
C TYR A 183 -37.78 -12.98 10.55
N VAL A 184 -37.49 -12.77 9.27
CA VAL A 184 -38.44 -13.00 8.17
C VAL A 184 -38.31 -14.44 7.69
N ILE A 185 -39.34 -15.25 7.89
CA ILE A 185 -39.39 -16.67 7.47
C ILE A 185 -39.66 -16.78 5.96
N GLY A 186 -40.46 -15.87 5.41
CA GLY A 186 -40.83 -15.82 4.01
C GLY A 186 -41.72 -14.62 3.70
N GLU A 187 -42.22 -14.53 2.47
CA GLU A 187 -43.05 -13.42 1.99
C GLU A 187 -44.15 -13.94 1.06
N PHE A 188 -45.35 -13.38 1.19
CA PHE A 188 -46.50 -13.69 0.34
C PHE A 188 -46.58 -12.73 -0.84
N THR A 189 -46.56 -13.26 -2.07
CA THR A 189 -46.69 -12.44 -3.29
C THR A 189 -47.88 -12.86 -4.14
N PHE A 190 -48.60 -11.89 -4.69
CA PHE A 190 -49.66 -12.12 -5.67
C PHE A 190 -49.08 -12.27 -7.08
N VAL A 191 -49.61 -13.21 -7.86
CA VAL A 191 -49.12 -13.56 -9.20
C VAL A 191 -50.29 -13.70 -10.18
N ASP A 192 -50.16 -13.12 -11.37
CA ASP A 192 -51.21 -13.05 -12.41
C ASP A 192 -52.58 -12.51 -11.94
N THR A 193 -52.62 -11.75 -10.84
CA THR A 193 -53.83 -11.07 -10.37
C THR A 193 -54.20 -9.88 -11.26
N PRO A 194 -55.47 -9.71 -11.65
CA PRO A 194 -55.91 -8.50 -12.36
C PRO A 194 -55.89 -7.29 -11.42
N GLN A 195 -55.71 -6.08 -11.94
CA GLN A 195 -55.81 -4.82 -11.16
C GLN A 195 -57.21 -4.19 -11.19
N ILE A 196 -58.06 -4.60 -12.16
CA ILE A 196 -59.42 -4.08 -12.34
C ILE A 196 -60.41 -5.23 -12.45
N TYR A 197 -61.67 -5.00 -12.08
CA TYR A 197 -62.73 -6.01 -12.15
C TYR A 197 -64.10 -5.42 -12.47
N GLU A 198 -65.00 -6.23 -13.05
CA GLU A 198 -66.41 -5.89 -13.23
C GLU A 198 -67.24 -6.50 -12.09
N HIS A 199 -68.09 -5.73 -11.42
CA HIS A 199 -68.96 -6.26 -10.37
C HIS A 199 -70.02 -7.21 -10.96
N GLY A 200 -69.95 -8.48 -10.57
CA GLY A 200 -70.67 -9.60 -11.17
C GLY A 200 -69.74 -10.65 -11.81
N SER A 201 -68.47 -10.31 -12.03
CA SER A 201 -67.44 -11.26 -12.52
C SER A 201 -66.84 -12.11 -11.40
N ILE A 202 -66.22 -13.24 -11.78
CA ILE A 202 -65.37 -14.04 -10.90
C ILE A 202 -63.93 -13.59 -11.10
N ILE A 203 -63.26 -13.20 -10.02
CA ILE A 203 -61.86 -12.79 -10.01
C ILE A 203 -61.01 -14.02 -9.70
N GLU A 204 -60.33 -14.56 -10.71
CA GLU A 204 -59.29 -15.57 -10.51
C GLU A 204 -57.92 -14.92 -10.26
N GLY A 205 -57.10 -15.55 -9.42
CA GLY A 205 -55.76 -15.10 -9.11
C GLY A 205 -54.89 -16.19 -8.49
N LYS A 206 -53.58 -15.92 -8.41
CA LYS A 206 -52.61 -16.82 -7.79
C LYS A 206 -51.85 -16.10 -6.69
N VAL A 207 -51.37 -16.87 -5.72
CA VAL A 207 -50.48 -16.43 -4.65
C VAL A 207 -49.31 -17.40 -4.60
N SER A 208 -48.08 -16.88 -4.51
CA SER A 208 -46.87 -17.65 -4.24
C SER A 208 -46.53 -17.53 -2.75
N PRO A 209 -46.77 -18.57 -1.92
CA PRO A 209 -46.61 -18.51 -0.47
C PRO A 209 -45.34 -19.19 0.05
N ASN A 210 -44.28 -19.24 -0.77
CA ASN A 210 -42.94 -19.73 -0.42
C ASN A 210 -42.91 -21.09 0.33
N GLY A 211 -43.83 -22.01 -0.02
CA GLY A 211 -43.90 -23.36 0.54
C GLY A 211 -44.86 -23.56 1.72
N VAL A 212 -45.55 -22.52 2.19
CA VAL A 212 -46.58 -22.65 3.25
C VAL A 212 -47.77 -23.50 2.73
N PRO A 213 -48.24 -24.53 3.46
CA PRO A 213 -49.24 -25.49 2.96
C PRO A 213 -50.68 -24.95 2.96
N VAL A 214 -51.02 -24.07 3.91
CA VAL A 214 -52.35 -23.47 4.08
C VAL A 214 -52.21 -21.97 4.29
N VAL A 215 -52.98 -21.19 3.55
CA VAL A 215 -52.82 -19.73 3.44
C VAL A 215 -54.18 -19.05 3.48
N TYR A 216 -54.29 -17.91 4.16
CA TYR A 216 -55.55 -17.20 4.35
C TYR A 216 -55.60 -15.92 3.52
N LEU A 217 -56.68 -15.76 2.75
CA LEU A 217 -56.96 -14.59 1.94
C LEU A 217 -58.03 -13.73 2.63
N PHE A 218 -57.74 -12.44 2.80
CA PHE A 218 -58.58 -11.46 3.49
C PHE A 218 -58.92 -10.29 2.57
N GLU A 219 -60.01 -9.60 2.88
CA GLU A 219 -60.39 -8.29 2.37
C GLU A 219 -60.22 -7.27 3.49
N GLU A 220 -59.41 -6.24 3.28
CA GLU A 220 -59.19 -5.17 4.26
C GLU A 220 -60.27 -4.09 4.15
N LYS A 221 -60.90 -3.74 5.28
CA LYS A 221 -61.97 -2.75 5.40
C LYS A 221 -61.65 -1.76 6.52
N GLY A 222 -61.52 -0.49 6.15
CA GLY A 222 -61.19 0.58 7.08
C GLY A 222 -59.80 0.41 7.72
N TRP A 223 -59.62 0.98 8.91
CA TRP A 223 -58.28 1.13 9.53
C TRP A 223 -57.72 -0.15 10.19
N SER A 224 -58.51 -1.22 10.33
CA SER A 224 -58.04 -2.44 11.03
C SER A 224 -58.92 -3.70 10.89
N SER A 225 -59.98 -3.72 10.06
CA SER A 225 -60.85 -4.90 9.96
C SER A 225 -60.55 -5.76 8.72
N TYR A 226 -60.13 -7.01 8.95
CA TYR A 226 -59.78 -7.97 7.92
C TYR A 226 -60.85 -9.06 7.80
N LEU A 227 -61.65 -9.02 6.74
CA LEU A 227 -62.69 -10.03 6.48
C LEU A 227 -62.07 -11.22 5.74
N ARG A 228 -61.97 -12.38 6.39
CA ARG A 228 -61.42 -13.58 5.75
C ARG A 228 -62.34 -14.08 4.64
N LEU A 229 -61.85 -14.06 3.40
CA LEU A 229 -62.56 -14.50 2.20
C LEU A 229 -62.44 -16.01 1.98
N GLN A 230 -61.21 -16.54 1.94
CA GLN A 230 -60.93 -17.92 1.52
C GLN A 230 -59.74 -18.51 2.29
N ASN A 231 -59.80 -19.83 2.53
CA ASN A 231 -58.66 -20.64 2.95
C ASN A 231 -58.12 -21.33 1.69
N LEU A 232 -56.86 -21.13 1.38
CA LEU A 232 -56.20 -21.65 0.18
C LEU A 232 -55.21 -22.75 0.56
N THR A 233 -55.01 -23.71 -0.35
CA THR A 233 -53.95 -24.73 -0.27
C THR A 233 -52.99 -24.56 -1.45
N THR A 234 -51.71 -24.89 -1.25
CA THR A 234 -50.68 -24.79 -2.28
C THR A 234 -50.61 -26.02 -3.18
N ASP A 235 -50.33 -25.83 -4.47
CA ASP A 235 -49.95 -26.91 -5.37
C ASP A 235 -48.52 -27.41 -5.10
N SER A 236 -48.11 -28.49 -5.76
CA SER A 236 -46.78 -29.09 -5.60
C SER A 236 -45.60 -28.22 -6.09
N ARG A 237 -45.85 -26.97 -6.50
CA ARG A 237 -44.85 -25.96 -6.84
C ARG A 237 -44.90 -24.77 -5.88
N GLY A 238 -45.69 -24.86 -4.81
CA GLY A 238 -45.87 -23.79 -3.84
C GLY A 238 -46.72 -22.63 -4.37
N ILE A 239 -47.73 -22.89 -5.23
CA ILE A 239 -48.65 -21.86 -5.72
C ILE A 239 -50.07 -22.16 -5.25
N ALA A 240 -50.69 -21.22 -4.55
CA ALA A 240 -52.10 -21.25 -4.20
C ALA A 240 -52.94 -20.50 -5.25
N ARG A 241 -54.15 -20.99 -5.55
CA ARG A 241 -55.10 -20.33 -6.46
C ARG A 241 -56.36 -19.91 -5.71
N PHE A 242 -56.90 -18.74 -6.03
CA PHE A 242 -58.17 -18.25 -5.49
C PHE A 242 -59.14 -17.84 -6.59
N SER A 243 -60.44 -17.86 -6.26
CA SER A 243 -61.52 -17.44 -7.17
C SER A 243 -62.62 -16.74 -6.37
N ILE A 244 -62.64 -15.40 -6.39
CA ILE A 244 -63.59 -14.59 -5.63
C ILE A 244 -64.79 -14.27 -6.53
N ASN A 245 -66.00 -14.64 -6.09
CA ASN A 245 -67.22 -14.14 -6.73
C ASN A 245 -67.57 -12.75 -6.16
N THR A 246 -67.70 -11.76 -7.04
CA THR A 246 -67.93 -10.36 -6.65
C THR A 246 -69.40 -10.01 -6.42
N THR A 247 -70.35 -10.89 -6.74
CA THR A 247 -71.80 -10.63 -6.50
C THR A 247 -72.17 -10.50 -5.03
N SER A 248 -71.34 -11.03 -4.12
CA SER A 248 -71.53 -10.96 -2.67
C SER A 248 -70.75 -9.82 -1.97
N LEU A 249 -70.03 -8.99 -2.73
CA LEU A 249 -69.21 -7.89 -2.23
C LEU A 249 -69.83 -6.53 -2.59
N PRO A 250 -69.55 -5.45 -1.83
CA PRO A 250 -70.01 -4.11 -2.18
C PRO A 250 -69.44 -3.63 -3.53
N LYS A 251 -70.08 -2.63 -4.14
CA LYS A 251 -69.64 -2.01 -5.41
C LYS A 251 -68.52 -0.99 -5.18
N GLU A 252 -67.42 -1.47 -4.61
CA GLU A 252 -66.29 -0.66 -4.14
C GLU A 252 -64.94 -1.30 -4.56
N ASN A 253 -63.83 -0.63 -4.30
CA ASN A 253 -62.50 -1.22 -4.52
C ASN A 253 -62.20 -2.26 -3.41
N ILE A 254 -61.61 -3.39 -3.78
CA ILE A 254 -61.34 -4.52 -2.88
C ILE A 254 -59.83 -4.58 -2.63
N ASN A 255 -59.37 -4.35 -1.40
CA ASN A 255 -57.96 -4.58 -1.05
C ASN A 255 -57.78 -6.01 -0.52
N LEU A 256 -57.06 -6.85 -1.26
CA LEU A 256 -56.76 -8.22 -0.87
C LEU A 256 -55.47 -8.29 -0.05
N VAL A 257 -55.51 -9.06 1.04
CA VAL A 257 -54.36 -9.27 1.93
C VAL A 257 -54.17 -10.77 2.17
N VAL A 258 -52.92 -11.23 2.20
CA VAL A 258 -52.55 -12.64 2.43
C VAL A 258 -51.71 -12.78 3.71
N SER A 259 -52.06 -13.79 4.52
CA SER A 259 -51.33 -14.19 5.73
C SER A 259 -51.27 -15.72 5.87
N ASP A 260 -50.27 -16.24 6.58
CA ASP A 260 -50.23 -17.59 7.15
C ASP A 260 -51.16 -17.74 8.35
N THR A 261 -51.41 -16.65 9.06
CA THR A 261 -52.23 -16.62 10.27
C THR A 261 -53.74 -16.52 9.97
N PRO A 262 -54.62 -17.17 10.75
CA PRO A 262 -56.07 -17.12 10.56
C PRO A 262 -56.72 -15.79 11.00
N GLN A 263 -55.98 -14.94 11.71
CA GLN A 263 -56.27 -13.52 11.95
C GLN A 263 -55.02 -12.67 11.69
N VAL A 264 -55.21 -11.42 11.28
CA VAL A 264 -54.12 -10.52 10.84
C VAL A 264 -53.68 -9.64 12.01
N GLU A 265 -52.71 -10.11 12.79
CA GLU A 265 -52.09 -9.38 13.89
C GLU A 265 -50.81 -8.64 13.42
N TYR A 266 -50.24 -7.78 14.28
CA TYR A 266 -48.93 -7.17 14.05
C TYR A 266 -47.82 -8.06 14.65
N PRO A 267 -46.71 -8.29 13.93
CA PRO A 267 -45.63 -9.14 14.43
C PRO A 267 -44.95 -8.51 15.67
N GLY A 268 -44.70 -9.34 16.68
CA GLY A 268 -44.01 -8.93 17.90
C GLY A 268 -42.53 -8.63 17.68
N TYR A 269 -41.95 -7.75 18.51
CA TYR A 269 -40.52 -7.43 18.43
C TYR A 269 -39.67 -8.68 18.65
N ARG A 270 -38.80 -9.00 17.67
CA ARG A 270 -37.96 -10.21 17.62
C ARG A 270 -38.72 -11.55 17.57
N VAL A 271 -39.98 -11.56 17.19
CA VAL A 271 -40.74 -12.78 16.85
C VAL A 271 -40.52 -13.09 15.36
N PRO A 272 -40.23 -14.35 14.96
CA PRO A 272 -40.11 -14.69 13.55
C PRO A 272 -41.49 -14.69 12.86
N TYR A 273 -41.59 -14.12 11.65
CA TYR A 273 -42.87 -13.88 10.96
C TYR A 273 -42.76 -13.99 9.43
N PHE A 274 -43.90 -14.14 8.75
CA PHE A 274 -44.01 -14.04 7.30
C PHE A 274 -44.46 -12.63 6.88
N ASN A 275 -43.84 -12.07 5.83
CA ASN A 275 -44.25 -10.77 5.30
C ASN A 275 -45.56 -10.89 4.48
N ARG A 276 -46.51 -9.99 4.75
CA ARG A 276 -47.89 -10.06 4.24
C ARG A 276 -48.00 -9.48 2.84
N GLY A 277 -48.62 -10.23 1.93
CA GLY A 277 -48.90 -9.77 0.58
C GLY A 277 -50.14 -8.89 0.53
N GLN A 278 -50.12 -7.81 -0.24
CA GLN A 278 -51.26 -6.93 -0.48
C GLN A 278 -51.48 -6.70 -1.99
N HIS A 279 -52.74 -6.59 -2.43
CA HIS A 279 -53.09 -6.32 -3.83
C HIS A 279 -54.47 -5.64 -3.96
N LEU A 280 -54.50 -4.44 -4.54
CA LEU A 280 -55.72 -3.66 -4.72
C LEU A 280 -56.42 -3.96 -6.05
N LEU A 281 -57.72 -4.23 -5.99
CA LEU A 281 -58.63 -4.41 -7.13
C LEU A 281 -59.54 -3.19 -7.27
N SER A 282 -59.45 -2.48 -8.40
CA SER A 282 -60.29 -1.32 -8.70
C SER A 282 -61.55 -1.72 -9.46
N LEU A 283 -62.70 -1.18 -9.07
CA LEU A 283 -63.96 -1.43 -9.78
C LEU A 283 -64.00 -0.68 -11.12
N ILE A 284 -64.45 -1.37 -12.17
CA ILE A 284 -64.81 -0.76 -13.47
C ILE A 284 -66.08 0.08 -13.31
N GLN A 285 -65.98 1.37 -13.60
CA GLN A 285 -67.10 2.31 -13.63
C GLN A 285 -67.11 3.08 -14.98
N PRO A 286 -68.29 3.38 -15.56
CA PRO A 286 -68.39 4.17 -16.77
C PRO A 286 -68.02 5.63 -16.50
N ALA A 287 -67.43 6.30 -17.50
CA ALA A 287 -67.05 7.71 -17.38
C ALA A 287 -68.27 8.62 -17.16
N ALA A 288 -68.18 9.49 -16.17
CA ALA A 288 -69.17 10.52 -15.85
C ALA A 288 -68.44 11.77 -15.35
N PRO A 289 -69.06 12.97 -15.34
CA PRO A 289 -68.37 14.22 -14.96
C PRO A 289 -67.73 14.20 -13.56
N ASP A 290 -68.26 13.39 -12.65
CA ASP A 290 -67.78 13.22 -11.27
C ASP A 290 -67.00 11.90 -11.05
N ILE A 291 -66.72 11.10 -12.09
CA ILE A 291 -66.14 9.74 -12.00
C ILE A 291 -64.94 9.57 -12.95
N LYS A 292 -63.74 9.37 -12.40
CA LYS A 292 -62.50 9.10 -13.15
C LYS A 292 -62.54 7.69 -13.76
N PRO A 293 -62.24 7.50 -15.06
CA PRO A 293 -62.28 6.18 -15.71
C PRO A 293 -61.15 5.27 -15.19
N SER A 294 -61.48 3.99 -14.95
CA SER A 294 -60.56 2.97 -14.40
C SER A 294 -59.56 2.40 -15.43
N SER A 295 -59.02 3.24 -16.32
CA SER A 295 -58.02 2.85 -17.32
C SER A 295 -56.63 2.74 -16.69
N SER A 296 -55.86 1.69 -17.04
CA SER A 296 -54.52 1.45 -16.50
C SER A 296 -53.52 0.96 -17.56
N LEU A 297 -52.24 1.06 -17.22
CA LEU A 297 -51.11 0.65 -18.04
C LEU A 297 -50.05 0.08 -17.09
N ALA A 298 -49.47 -1.08 -17.40
CA ALA A 298 -48.52 -1.79 -16.54
C ALA A 298 -47.40 -2.44 -17.37
N ILE A 299 -46.16 -2.24 -16.94
CA ILE A 299 -44.98 -2.90 -17.53
C ILE A 299 -44.84 -4.29 -16.90
N GLN A 300 -44.63 -5.33 -17.72
CA GLN A 300 -44.34 -6.67 -17.18
C GLN A 300 -42.88 -6.75 -16.68
N LYS A 301 -42.70 -7.21 -15.43
CA LYS A 301 -41.37 -7.44 -14.83
C LYS A 301 -40.59 -8.50 -15.60
N VAL A 302 -39.30 -8.28 -15.77
CA VAL A 302 -38.32 -9.25 -16.26
C VAL A 302 -37.41 -9.65 -15.09
N GLU A 303 -37.22 -10.95 -14.86
CA GLU A 303 -36.49 -11.46 -13.69
C GLU A 303 -34.97 -11.41 -13.84
N LYS A 304 -34.46 -11.44 -15.07
CA LYS A 304 -33.03 -11.41 -15.38
C LYS A 304 -32.57 -10.00 -15.76
N PRO A 305 -31.32 -9.60 -15.42
CA PRO A 305 -30.74 -8.35 -15.91
C PRO A 305 -30.71 -8.29 -17.45
N LEU A 306 -30.85 -7.09 -18.01
CA LEU A 306 -30.83 -6.88 -19.45
C LEU A 306 -29.39 -7.00 -19.99
N ALA A 307 -29.14 -8.00 -20.84
CA ALA A 307 -27.84 -8.27 -21.45
C ALA A 307 -27.43 -7.18 -22.44
N CYS A 308 -26.15 -6.82 -22.43
CA CYS A 308 -25.65 -5.64 -23.12
C CYS A 308 -25.36 -5.89 -24.61
N GLY A 309 -25.83 -4.99 -25.47
CA GLY A 309 -25.75 -5.13 -26.92
C GLY A 309 -26.84 -6.01 -27.54
N GLN A 310 -27.80 -6.49 -26.75
CA GLN A 310 -28.97 -7.24 -27.23
C GLN A 310 -30.22 -6.35 -27.32
N ALA A 311 -31.19 -6.77 -28.14
CA ALA A 311 -32.52 -6.18 -28.17
C ALA A 311 -33.48 -7.04 -27.34
N VAL A 312 -34.13 -6.45 -26.33
CA VAL A 312 -35.03 -7.15 -25.41
C VAL A 312 -36.47 -6.71 -25.65
N SER A 313 -37.39 -7.68 -25.77
CA SER A 313 -38.83 -7.43 -25.88
C SER A 313 -39.47 -7.33 -24.49
N ILE A 314 -40.01 -6.16 -24.15
CA ILE A 314 -40.73 -5.89 -22.90
C ILE A 314 -42.22 -5.78 -23.20
N THR A 315 -43.05 -6.60 -22.55
CA THR A 315 -44.52 -6.59 -22.73
C THR A 315 -45.16 -5.51 -21.86
N ILE A 316 -46.07 -4.74 -22.45
CA ILE A 316 -46.87 -3.70 -21.79
C ILE A 316 -48.33 -4.16 -21.79
N ARG A 317 -48.87 -4.44 -20.59
CA ARG A 317 -50.30 -4.71 -20.41
C ARG A 317 -51.04 -3.36 -20.30
N TYR A 318 -52.19 -3.23 -20.92
CA TYR A 318 -53.02 -2.04 -20.86
C TYR A 318 -54.50 -2.42 -20.74
N ALA A 319 -55.28 -1.57 -20.07
CA ALA A 319 -56.72 -1.66 -20.03
C ALA A 319 -57.30 -0.25 -20.22
N ILE A 320 -58.08 -0.06 -21.28
CA ILE A 320 -58.74 1.22 -21.59
C ILE A 320 -60.24 0.98 -21.45
N VAL A 321 -60.87 1.71 -20.55
CA VAL A 321 -62.22 1.42 -20.05
C VAL A 321 -63.11 2.65 -20.18
N GLY A 322 -64.29 2.49 -20.78
CA GLY A 322 -65.31 3.54 -20.90
C GLY A 322 -65.31 4.36 -22.20
N GLU A 323 -64.33 4.17 -23.09
CA GLU A 323 -64.21 4.92 -24.35
C GLU A 323 -64.31 4.00 -25.60
N THR A 324 -65.10 4.41 -26.59
CA THR A 324 -65.29 3.67 -27.86
C THR A 324 -64.19 4.01 -28.89
N VAL A 325 -62.94 3.74 -28.52
CA VAL A 325 -61.78 4.11 -29.33
C VAL A 325 -61.55 3.14 -30.50
N PRO A 326 -61.37 3.62 -31.75
CA PRO A 326 -60.96 2.77 -32.88
C PRO A 326 -59.65 2.01 -32.61
N LYS A 327 -59.57 0.75 -33.08
CA LYS A 327 -58.32 -0.02 -33.03
C LYS A 327 -57.23 0.72 -33.82
N GLY A 328 -56.11 1.02 -33.16
CA GLY A 328 -54.96 1.73 -33.75
C GLY A 328 -54.90 3.24 -33.48
N SER A 329 -55.92 3.88 -32.88
CA SER A 329 -55.91 5.34 -32.65
C SER A 329 -55.47 5.80 -31.25
N VAL A 330 -54.87 4.90 -30.45
CA VAL A 330 -54.14 5.25 -29.21
C VAL A 330 -52.67 4.90 -29.42
N ALA A 331 -51.77 5.81 -29.01
CA ALA A 331 -50.33 5.61 -29.07
C ALA A 331 -49.72 5.65 -27.66
N VAL A 332 -49.10 4.54 -27.26
CA VAL A 332 -48.30 4.48 -26.03
C VAL A 332 -46.92 5.05 -26.35
N LEU A 333 -46.53 6.12 -25.65
CA LEU A 333 -45.20 6.71 -25.71
C LEU A 333 -44.30 6.06 -24.65
N TYR A 334 -43.00 5.95 -24.94
CA TYR A 334 -42.01 5.45 -23.99
C TYR A 334 -40.76 6.33 -23.92
N LEU A 335 -40.19 6.43 -22.73
CA LEU A 335 -38.90 7.05 -22.43
C LEU A 335 -38.06 6.05 -21.63
N ALA A 336 -36.86 5.71 -22.11
CA ALA A 336 -35.88 4.92 -21.38
C ALA A 336 -34.79 5.85 -20.83
N LEU A 337 -34.71 5.96 -19.51
CA LEU A 337 -33.74 6.79 -18.80
C LEU A 337 -32.62 5.94 -18.19
N SER A 338 -31.42 6.50 -18.12
CA SER A 338 -30.33 5.98 -17.28
C SER A 338 -29.42 7.13 -16.86
N ARG A 339 -28.82 7.07 -15.67
CA ARG A 339 -27.92 8.11 -15.12
C ARG A 339 -28.54 9.52 -15.12
N GLY A 340 -29.87 9.61 -15.01
CA GLY A 340 -30.63 10.88 -15.07
C GLY A 340 -30.81 11.48 -16.48
N VAL A 341 -30.52 10.74 -17.56
CA VAL A 341 -30.62 11.19 -18.96
C VAL A 341 -31.57 10.28 -19.74
N ILE A 342 -32.41 10.84 -20.62
CA ILE A 342 -33.21 10.08 -21.58
C ILE A 342 -32.28 9.54 -22.68
N VAL A 343 -32.14 8.22 -22.77
CA VAL A 343 -31.23 7.53 -23.72
C VAL A 343 -31.97 7.10 -24.99
N GLN A 344 -33.22 6.64 -24.87
CA GLN A 344 -34.07 6.23 -25.99
C GLN A 344 -35.51 6.69 -25.76
N HIS A 345 -36.23 7.05 -26.83
CA HIS A 345 -37.65 7.40 -26.79
C HIS A 345 -38.39 6.93 -28.05
N GLY A 346 -39.71 6.79 -27.98
CA GLY A 346 -40.54 6.44 -29.14
C GLY A 346 -42.03 6.30 -28.82
N HIS A 347 -42.80 5.78 -29.77
CA HIS A 347 -44.23 5.50 -29.63
C HIS A 347 -44.61 4.17 -30.28
N ILE A 348 -45.69 3.55 -29.81
CA ILE A 348 -46.25 2.29 -30.32
C ILE A 348 -47.77 2.41 -30.39
N ASN A 349 -48.38 2.07 -31.54
CA ASN A 349 -49.83 2.18 -31.75
C ASN A 349 -50.56 0.91 -31.28
N VAL A 350 -51.63 1.09 -30.49
CA VAL A 350 -52.36 0.01 -29.83
C VAL A 350 -53.25 -0.76 -30.81
N THR A 351 -52.84 -1.99 -31.14
CA THR A 351 -53.53 -2.87 -32.12
C THR A 351 -53.78 -4.30 -31.61
N GLY A 352 -53.23 -4.64 -30.44
CA GLY A 352 -53.23 -5.95 -29.80
C GLY A 352 -52.25 -5.90 -28.61
N ASP A 353 -51.68 -7.04 -28.21
CA ASP A 353 -50.63 -7.08 -27.18
C ASP A 353 -49.46 -6.15 -27.54
N VAL A 354 -49.16 -5.18 -26.67
CA VAL A 354 -48.12 -4.18 -26.92
C VAL A 354 -46.77 -4.70 -26.43
N THR A 355 -45.82 -4.85 -27.35
CA THR A 355 -44.43 -5.23 -27.03
C THR A 355 -43.45 -4.16 -27.49
N LEU A 356 -42.59 -3.71 -26.58
CA LEU A 356 -41.52 -2.74 -26.81
C LEU A 356 -40.19 -3.48 -27.03
N THR A 357 -39.52 -3.24 -28.16
CA THR A 357 -38.14 -3.68 -28.39
C THR A 357 -37.15 -2.61 -27.91
N LEU A 358 -36.53 -2.82 -26.75
CA LEU A 358 -35.50 -1.94 -26.18
C LEU A 358 -34.10 -2.42 -26.60
N ALA A 359 -33.27 -1.52 -27.14
CA ALA A 359 -31.90 -1.85 -27.56
C ALA A 359 -30.90 -1.48 -26.46
N VAL A 360 -30.32 -2.49 -25.78
CA VAL A 360 -29.50 -2.28 -24.59
C VAL A 360 -28.10 -1.80 -24.97
N VAL A 361 -27.78 -0.53 -24.72
CA VAL A 361 -26.47 0.08 -25.02
C VAL A 361 -25.64 0.30 -23.75
N PRO A 362 -24.29 0.36 -23.80
CA PRO A 362 -23.45 0.59 -22.60
C PRO A 362 -23.68 1.92 -21.84
N GLU A 363 -24.42 2.85 -22.45
CA GLU A 363 -24.83 4.11 -21.82
C GLU A 363 -26.06 3.93 -20.91
N MET A 364 -26.74 2.78 -20.98
CA MET A 364 -27.87 2.37 -20.12
C MET A 364 -27.46 1.68 -18.81
N ALA A 365 -26.17 1.35 -18.62
CA ALA A 365 -25.69 0.70 -17.40
C ALA A 365 -25.49 1.68 -16.24
N PRO A 366 -25.77 1.33 -14.97
CA PRO A 366 -26.12 -0.01 -14.48
C PRO A 366 -27.64 -0.31 -14.45
N VAL A 367 -28.50 0.72 -14.54
CA VAL A 367 -29.96 0.60 -14.42
C VAL A 367 -30.65 1.44 -15.51
N VAL A 368 -31.69 0.88 -16.12
CA VAL A 368 -32.65 1.59 -16.97
C VAL A 368 -33.93 1.83 -16.21
N GLN A 369 -34.38 3.07 -16.15
CA GLN A 369 -35.73 3.41 -15.70
C GLN A 369 -36.61 3.57 -16.94
N LEU A 370 -37.49 2.61 -17.20
CA LEU A 370 -38.43 2.66 -18.31
C LEU A 370 -39.73 3.32 -17.85
N LEU A 371 -40.11 4.38 -18.55
CA LEU A 371 -41.39 5.05 -18.43
C LEU A 371 -42.23 4.77 -19.68
N VAL A 372 -43.49 4.44 -19.48
CA VAL A 372 -44.50 4.35 -20.55
C VAL A 372 -45.74 5.13 -20.14
N TYR A 373 -46.27 5.93 -21.07
CA TYR A 373 -47.44 6.76 -20.85
C TYR A 373 -48.30 6.88 -22.11
N SER A 374 -49.59 7.17 -21.93
CA SER A 374 -50.55 7.38 -23.01
C SER A 374 -51.47 8.53 -22.67
N MET A 375 -51.87 9.29 -23.69
CA MET A 375 -52.91 10.32 -23.61
C MET A 375 -54.17 9.73 -24.25
N LEU A 376 -55.30 9.75 -23.54
CA LEU A 376 -56.58 9.25 -24.04
C LEU A 376 -57.41 10.39 -24.66
N PRO A 377 -58.33 10.09 -25.59
CA PRO A 377 -59.26 11.08 -26.16
C PRO A 377 -60.07 11.88 -25.12
N SER A 378 -60.25 11.36 -23.90
CA SER A 378 -60.85 12.04 -22.74
C SER A 378 -59.97 13.08 -22.05
N GLU A 379 -58.85 13.50 -22.67
CA GLU A 379 -57.79 14.35 -22.08
C GLU A 379 -57.09 13.75 -20.84
N THR A 380 -57.46 12.54 -20.43
CA THR A 380 -56.83 11.83 -19.31
C THR A 380 -55.48 11.22 -19.72
N VAL A 381 -54.51 11.28 -18.81
CA VAL A 381 -53.19 10.68 -18.98
C VAL A 381 -53.08 9.44 -18.08
N ILE A 382 -52.51 8.36 -18.61
CA ILE A 382 -52.13 7.16 -17.86
C ILE A 382 -50.62 6.94 -18.02
N ALA A 383 -49.92 6.61 -16.93
CA ALA A 383 -48.47 6.39 -16.94
C ALA A 383 -48.05 5.32 -15.93
N HIS A 384 -46.94 4.64 -16.22
CA HIS A 384 -46.32 3.63 -15.36
C HIS A 384 -44.81 3.60 -15.58
N SER A 385 -44.03 3.39 -14.52
CA SER A 385 -42.57 3.30 -14.55
C SER A 385 -42.05 2.00 -13.94
N MET A 386 -40.91 1.51 -14.41
CA MET A 386 -40.23 0.34 -13.85
C MET A 386 -38.71 0.41 -14.07
N ASN A 387 -37.95 0.11 -13.02
CA ASN A 387 -36.49 0.04 -13.09
C ASN A 387 -36.06 -1.38 -13.48
N PHE A 388 -35.13 -1.49 -14.42
CA PHE A 388 -34.54 -2.73 -14.92
C PHE A 388 -33.03 -2.71 -14.72
N PRO A 389 -32.43 -3.66 -13.99
CA PRO A 389 -30.98 -3.79 -13.90
C PRO A 389 -30.43 -4.27 -15.25
N THR A 390 -29.23 -3.81 -15.58
CA THR A 390 -28.51 -4.20 -16.81
C THR A 390 -27.21 -4.93 -16.48
N GLU A 391 -26.67 -5.65 -17.46
CA GLU A 391 -25.28 -6.10 -17.42
C GLU A 391 -24.31 -4.91 -17.37
N LYS A 392 -23.31 -4.97 -16.49
CA LYS A 392 -22.34 -3.90 -16.19
C LYS A 392 -21.25 -3.78 -17.27
N CYS A 393 -21.65 -3.44 -18.49
CA CYS A 393 -20.79 -3.40 -19.67
C CYS A 393 -20.15 -2.03 -19.95
N PHE A 394 -19.00 -2.04 -20.62
CA PHE A 394 -18.25 -0.85 -21.00
C PHE A 394 -18.23 -0.58 -22.52
N ARG A 395 -18.00 0.68 -22.91
CA ARG A 395 -18.02 1.11 -24.32
C ARG A 395 -16.71 0.77 -25.04
N ASN A 396 -15.58 0.83 -24.34
CA ASN A 396 -14.34 0.19 -24.79
C ASN A 396 -14.39 -1.28 -24.34
N LYS A 397 -14.34 -2.22 -25.29
CA LYS A 397 -14.19 -3.65 -24.97
C LYS A 397 -12.71 -3.96 -24.91
N VAL A 398 -12.27 -4.54 -23.81
CA VAL A 398 -10.88 -4.93 -23.57
C VAL A 398 -10.87 -6.44 -23.36
N LEU A 399 -9.98 -7.15 -24.05
CA LEU A 399 -9.75 -8.58 -23.88
C LEU A 399 -8.26 -8.82 -23.66
N VAL A 400 -7.97 -9.78 -22.78
CA VAL A 400 -6.63 -10.13 -22.29
C VAL A 400 -6.52 -11.64 -22.28
N GLU A 401 -5.45 -12.22 -22.84
CA GLU A 401 -5.25 -13.68 -22.87
C GLU A 401 -3.76 -14.02 -22.75
N PHE A 402 -3.39 -15.01 -21.92
CA PHE A 402 -2.03 -15.59 -21.92
C PHE A 402 -1.91 -16.73 -22.94
N SER A 403 -0.77 -16.82 -23.61
CA SER A 403 -0.51 -17.85 -24.62
C SER A 403 0.89 -18.44 -24.39
N PRO A 404 1.03 -19.53 -23.59
CA PRO A 404 0.00 -20.37 -22.96
C PRO A 404 -0.53 -19.87 -21.60
N SER A 405 -1.71 -20.39 -21.18
CA SER A 405 -2.32 -20.11 -19.85
C SER A 405 -1.68 -20.85 -18.67
N ASN A 406 -0.80 -21.82 -18.94
CA ASN A 406 -0.07 -22.59 -17.95
C ASN A 406 1.42 -22.58 -18.35
N ALA A 407 2.31 -22.29 -17.41
CA ALA A 407 3.75 -22.15 -17.67
C ALA A 407 4.61 -22.77 -16.56
N VAL A 408 5.90 -23.02 -16.86
CA VAL A 408 6.91 -23.32 -15.83
C VAL A 408 7.70 -22.06 -15.44
N PRO A 409 8.30 -22.00 -14.24
CA PRO A 409 9.29 -20.99 -13.85
C PRO A 409 10.31 -20.68 -14.95
N GLY A 410 10.46 -19.40 -15.31
CA GLY A 410 11.39 -18.94 -16.34
C GLY A 410 11.00 -19.22 -17.80
N GLU A 411 9.80 -19.74 -18.07
CA GLU A 411 9.30 -19.90 -19.46
C GLU A 411 8.98 -18.53 -20.09
N GLU A 412 9.25 -18.37 -21.39
CA GLU A 412 8.77 -17.22 -22.16
C GLU A 412 7.27 -17.39 -22.48
N ASN A 413 6.48 -16.35 -22.23
CA ASN A 413 5.03 -16.33 -22.45
C ASN A 413 4.62 -15.03 -23.15
N THR A 414 3.49 -15.04 -23.85
CA THR A 414 2.94 -13.85 -24.53
C THR A 414 1.58 -13.49 -23.94
N LEU A 415 1.46 -12.25 -23.47
CA LEU A 415 0.19 -11.64 -23.07
C LEU A 415 -0.41 -10.91 -24.25
N ARG A 416 -1.53 -11.41 -24.78
CA ARG A 416 -2.30 -10.73 -25.83
C ARG A 416 -3.25 -9.73 -25.20
N LEU A 417 -3.17 -8.48 -25.64
CA LEU A 417 -4.02 -7.38 -25.22
C LEU A 417 -4.74 -6.80 -26.45
N SER A 418 -6.07 -6.80 -26.46
CA SER A 418 -6.86 -6.13 -27.49
C SER A 418 -7.83 -5.11 -26.90
N ALA A 419 -7.89 -3.95 -27.55
CA ALA A 419 -8.68 -2.78 -27.16
C ALA A 419 -8.94 -1.88 -28.38
N ARG A 420 -9.77 -0.84 -28.25
CA ARG A 420 -9.95 0.12 -29.35
C ARG A 420 -8.64 0.86 -29.69
N PRO A 421 -8.32 1.11 -30.98
CA PRO A 421 -7.13 1.85 -31.36
C PRO A 421 -7.01 3.22 -30.66
N GLY A 422 -5.83 3.54 -30.15
CA GLY A 422 -5.60 4.75 -29.34
C GLY A 422 -6.12 4.63 -27.90
N SER A 423 -6.20 3.41 -27.37
CA SER A 423 -6.40 3.17 -25.93
C SER A 423 -5.05 3.19 -25.20
N LEU A 424 -4.95 3.91 -24.09
CA LEU A 424 -3.88 3.71 -23.11
C LEU A 424 -4.38 2.76 -22.03
N CYS A 425 -3.69 1.64 -21.84
CA CYS A 425 -4.06 0.58 -20.92
C CYS A 425 -3.07 0.49 -19.74
N GLY A 426 -3.59 0.34 -18.53
CA GLY A 426 -2.82 -0.04 -17.34
C GLY A 426 -2.86 -1.54 -17.16
N LEU A 427 -1.70 -2.19 -17.24
CA LEU A 427 -1.51 -3.62 -16.99
C LEU A 427 -1.13 -3.85 -15.52
N SER A 428 -1.79 -4.79 -14.85
CA SER A 428 -1.42 -5.26 -13.51
C SER A 428 -1.42 -6.79 -13.50
N ALA A 429 -0.42 -7.41 -12.88
CA ALA A 429 -0.43 -8.84 -12.56
C ALA A 429 0.11 -9.07 -11.15
N VAL A 430 -0.67 -9.72 -10.30
CA VAL A 430 -0.43 -9.85 -8.85
C VAL A 430 -0.60 -11.31 -8.43
N ASP A 431 0.17 -11.75 -7.44
CA ASP A 431 0.02 -13.09 -6.86
C ASP A 431 -1.37 -13.25 -6.22
N GLN A 432 -2.07 -14.35 -6.53
CA GLN A 432 -3.37 -14.70 -5.97
C GLN A 432 -3.35 -14.71 -4.42
N SER A 433 -2.24 -15.09 -3.80
CA SER A 433 -2.08 -15.08 -2.33
C SER A 433 -2.20 -13.69 -1.71
N VAL A 434 -1.97 -12.61 -2.48
CA VAL A 434 -2.20 -11.22 -2.03
C VAL A 434 -3.70 -10.90 -1.99
N GLY A 435 -4.49 -11.50 -2.89
CA GLY A 435 -5.95 -11.35 -2.92
C GLY A 435 -6.67 -12.06 -1.78
N ILE A 436 -6.09 -13.14 -1.26
CA ILE A 436 -6.62 -13.91 -0.11
C ILE A 436 -6.57 -13.07 1.18
N MET A 437 -5.50 -12.30 1.42
CA MET A 437 -5.29 -11.60 2.69
C MET A 437 -6.20 -10.37 2.88
N GLU A 438 -6.59 -9.69 1.80
CA GLU A 438 -7.48 -8.51 1.83
C GLU A 438 -8.48 -8.59 0.65
N PRO A 439 -9.50 -9.46 0.76
CA PRO A 439 -10.46 -9.71 -0.32
C PRO A 439 -11.33 -8.49 -0.63
N GLY A 440 -11.84 -8.43 -1.86
CA GLY A 440 -12.76 -7.36 -2.29
C GLY A 440 -12.12 -5.97 -2.43
N LYS A 441 -10.79 -5.79 -2.31
CA LYS A 441 -10.12 -4.49 -2.45
C LYS A 441 -9.78 -4.07 -3.89
N ARG A 442 -9.64 -5.03 -4.82
CA ARG A 442 -9.34 -4.82 -6.26
C ARG A 442 -10.38 -3.94 -6.99
N LEU A 443 -10.02 -3.45 -8.18
CA LEU A 443 -10.92 -2.73 -9.06
C LEU A 443 -11.93 -3.70 -9.68
N ASP A 444 -13.20 -3.33 -9.66
CA ASP A 444 -14.29 -4.14 -10.20
C ASP A 444 -15.27 -3.23 -10.95
N ALA A 445 -16.05 -3.81 -11.86
CA ALA A 445 -17.10 -3.11 -12.57
C ALA A 445 -18.08 -2.45 -11.59
N ASP A 446 -18.44 -3.12 -10.49
CA ASP A 446 -19.31 -2.58 -9.44
C ASP A 446 -18.75 -1.27 -8.86
N LYS A 447 -17.48 -1.26 -8.44
CA LYS A 447 -16.81 -0.05 -7.94
C LYS A 447 -16.76 1.08 -8.96
N ILE A 448 -16.56 0.77 -10.23
CA ILE A 448 -16.60 1.76 -11.30
C ILE A 448 -18.01 2.33 -11.46
N PHE A 449 -19.06 1.50 -11.50
CA PHE A 449 -20.45 1.98 -11.57
C PHE A 449 -20.91 2.68 -10.27
N ASP A 450 -20.27 2.39 -9.14
CA ASP A 450 -20.53 3.04 -7.84
C ASP A 450 -19.98 4.46 -7.75
N LEU A 451 -18.94 4.79 -8.51
CA LEU A 451 -18.39 6.15 -8.64
C LEU A 451 -19.21 7.07 -9.58
N LEU A 452 -20.37 6.62 -10.10
CA LEU A 452 -21.26 7.47 -10.87
C LEU A 452 -22.11 8.36 -9.94
N PRO A 453 -22.14 9.70 -10.16
CA PRO A 453 -22.88 10.62 -9.29
C PRO A 453 -24.40 10.48 -9.37
N VAL A 454 -24.91 9.86 -10.46
CA VAL A 454 -26.31 9.46 -10.61
C VAL A 454 -26.33 8.09 -11.30
N LYS A 455 -26.97 7.10 -10.66
CA LYS A 455 -27.24 5.77 -11.25
C LYS A 455 -28.68 5.73 -11.76
N GLU A 456 -29.60 6.02 -10.85
CA GLU A 456 -31.04 6.22 -11.06
C GLU A 456 -31.48 7.52 -10.36
N THR A 457 -32.64 8.02 -10.75
CA THR A 457 -33.34 9.15 -10.15
C THR A 457 -34.59 8.64 -9.43
N THR A 458 -34.83 9.11 -8.20
CA THR A 458 -35.90 8.62 -7.31
C THR A 458 -36.82 9.71 -6.75
N TYR A 459 -36.37 10.96 -6.69
CA TYR A 459 -37.16 12.11 -6.23
C TYR A 459 -36.66 13.44 -6.82
N ILE A 460 -37.46 14.50 -6.66
CA ILE A 460 -37.08 15.89 -6.97
C ILE A 460 -36.88 16.63 -5.63
N PRO A 461 -35.74 17.33 -5.40
CA PRO A 461 -35.50 18.10 -4.18
C PRO A 461 -36.54 19.21 -3.92
N TYR A 462 -36.85 19.48 -2.65
CA TYR A 462 -37.93 20.39 -2.24
C TYR A 462 -37.70 21.85 -2.69
N GLU A 463 -36.44 22.27 -2.83
CA GLU A 463 -36.04 23.58 -3.33
C GLU A 463 -36.52 23.82 -4.78
N LEU A 464 -36.81 22.72 -5.50
CA LEU A 464 -37.30 22.71 -6.87
C LEU A 464 -38.81 22.51 -7.00
N GLU A 465 -39.61 22.34 -5.95
CA GLU A 465 -41.06 22.19 -6.14
C GLU A 465 -41.66 23.37 -6.91
N ASP A 466 -42.51 23.12 -7.90
CA ASP A 466 -43.21 24.21 -8.59
C ASP A 466 -44.45 24.64 -7.76
N PRO A 467 -44.65 25.95 -7.54
CA PRO A 467 -45.66 26.47 -6.62
C PRO A 467 -47.08 26.07 -7.06
N VAL A 468 -47.94 25.72 -6.09
CA VAL A 468 -49.27 25.15 -6.38
C VAL A 468 -50.36 26.21 -6.30
N ALA A 469 -51.18 26.32 -7.35
CA ALA A 469 -52.39 27.13 -7.34
C ALA A 469 -53.54 26.38 -6.64
N CYS A 470 -54.07 26.93 -5.55
CA CYS A 470 -55.12 26.25 -4.76
C CYS A 470 -56.50 26.31 -5.44
N LEU A 471 -57.07 25.16 -5.78
CA LEU A 471 -58.34 25.03 -6.53
C LEU A 471 -59.50 25.75 -5.81
N ARG A 472 -60.21 26.65 -6.50
CA ARG A 472 -61.37 27.38 -5.93
C ARG A 472 -62.60 26.49 -5.89
N VAL A 473 -63.15 26.26 -4.70
CA VAL A 473 -64.29 25.35 -4.48
C VAL A 473 -65.56 26.04 -3.96
N ARG A 474 -66.72 25.39 -4.16
CA ARG A 474 -68.02 25.75 -3.56
C ARG A 474 -68.45 24.65 -2.57
N PRO A 475 -69.25 24.97 -1.53
CA PRO A 475 -69.53 24.02 -0.46
C PRO A 475 -70.60 22.98 -0.88
N ARG A 476 -70.16 21.73 -1.02
CA ARG A 476 -70.99 20.53 -0.81
C ARG A 476 -70.36 19.70 0.30
N ARG A 477 -71.14 18.83 0.96
CA ARG A 477 -70.66 18.08 2.14
C ARG A 477 -69.40 17.28 1.82
N SER A 478 -68.47 17.29 2.77
CA SER A 478 -67.17 16.61 2.70
C SER A 478 -67.30 15.12 2.42
N ILE A 479 -66.57 14.66 1.40
CA ILE A 479 -66.02 13.30 1.36
C ILE A 479 -64.50 13.49 1.41
N ILE A 480 -63.86 12.80 2.36
CA ILE A 480 -62.39 12.74 2.46
C ILE A 480 -62.00 11.31 2.12
N PRO A 481 -61.48 11.04 0.90
CA PRO A 481 -60.73 9.82 0.65
C PRO A 481 -59.43 9.88 1.46
N HIS A 482 -59.14 8.84 2.24
CA HIS A 482 -57.83 8.63 2.86
C HIS A 482 -56.98 7.72 1.95
N PRO A 483 -55.92 8.23 1.30
CA PRO A 483 -54.84 7.44 0.74
C PRO A 483 -53.69 7.43 1.76
N TYR A 484 -53.55 6.32 2.49
CA TYR A 484 -52.49 6.08 3.48
C TYR A 484 -52.31 4.57 3.71
N GLY A 485 -52.15 3.80 2.64
CA GLY A 485 -51.46 2.51 2.68
C GLY A 485 -49.98 2.69 2.29
N PRO A 486 -48.98 2.21 3.08
CA PRO A 486 -47.56 2.33 2.75
C PRO A 486 -47.09 1.38 1.62
N SER A 487 -47.98 1.11 0.68
CA SER A 487 -47.82 0.24 -0.50
C SER A 487 -48.48 0.83 -1.76
N GLU A 488 -49.05 2.05 -1.67
CA GLU A 488 -49.69 2.73 -2.79
C GLU A 488 -48.68 3.16 -3.88
N GLN A 489 -48.50 2.29 -4.89
CA GLN A 489 -48.19 2.73 -6.25
C GLN A 489 -49.39 3.54 -6.78
N THR A 490 -49.51 4.79 -6.34
CA THR A 490 -50.37 5.76 -6.97
C THR A 490 -49.81 6.05 -8.36
N ASN A 491 -50.35 5.37 -9.37
CA ASN A 491 -50.13 5.65 -10.80
C ASN A 491 -50.77 6.99 -11.22
N ASP A 492 -50.69 8.00 -10.36
CA ASP A 492 -50.93 9.39 -10.71
C ASP A 492 -49.80 9.84 -11.64
N PRO A 493 -50.09 10.27 -12.89
CA PRO A 493 -49.01 10.45 -13.85
C PRO A 493 -48.01 11.52 -13.40
N TYR A 494 -48.46 12.58 -12.73
CA TYR A 494 -47.55 13.61 -12.21
C TYR A 494 -46.53 13.02 -11.23
N ALA A 495 -46.97 12.19 -10.28
CA ALA A 495 -46.07 11.47 -9.36
C ALA A 495 -45.13 10.50 -10.10
N VAL A 496 -45.61 9.78 -11.11
CA VAL A 496 -44.80 8.86 -11.93
C VAL A 496 -43.68 9.60 -12.70
N PHE A 497 -43.92 10.82 -13.20
CA PHE A 497 -42.85 11.64 -13.78
C PHE A 497 -41.90 12.20 -12.69
N GLN A 498 -42.41 12.60 -11.52
CA GLN A 498 -41.57 13.12 -10.42
C GLN A 498 -40.62 12.09 -9.81
N THR A 499 -41.06 10.83 -9.63
CA THR A 499 -40.19 9.74 -9.13
C THR A 499 -39.01 9.47 -10.05
N LEU A 500 -39.17 9.74 -11.35
CA LEU A 500 -38.12 9.65 -12.37
C LEU A 500 -37.29 10.94 -12.52
N GLY A 501 -37.40 11.88 -11.58
CA GLY A 501 -36.69 13.17 -11.63
C GLY A 501 -37.12 14.10 -12.76
N LEU A 502 -38.18 13.77 -13.52
CA LEU A 502 -38.62 14.53 -14.68
C LEU A 502 -39.58 15.65 -14.30
N LYS A 503 -39.45 16.79 -14.99
CA LYS A 503 -40.39 17.92 -14.89
C LYS A 503 -41.21 18.09 -16.16
N LEU A 504 -42.53 18.23 -15.96
CA LEU A 504 -43.52 18.37 -17.01
C LEU A 504 -43.84 19.85 -17.30
N ALA A 505 -43.69 20.26 -18.55
CA ALA A 505 -44.37 21.43 -19.11
C ALA A 505 -45.48 20.90 -20.03
N THR A 506 -46.74 21.20 -19.71
CA THR A 506 -47.93 20.64 -20.36
C THR A 506 -49.13 21.57 -20.17
N ASN A 507 -50.09 21.49 -21.08
CA ASN A 507 -51.37 22.21 -21.03
C ASN A 507 -52.52 21.35 -20.46
N LEU A 508 -52.22 20.16 -19.93
CA LEU A 508 -53.18 19.25 -19.30
C LEU A 508 -53.09 19.34 -17.76
N ASP A 509 -54.22 19.29 -17.07
CA ASP A 509 -54.30 19.27 -15.59
C ASP A 509 -53.94 17.88 -15.02
N ILE A 510 -52.67 17.51 -15.14
CA ILE A 510 -52.15 16.20 -14.68
C ILE A 510 -51.92 16.17 -13.15
N ARG A 511 -51.74 17.33 -12.50
CA ARG A 511 -51.36 17.42 -11.07
C ARG A 511 -52.58 17.50 -10.16
N VAL A 512 -52.71 16.53 -9.25
CA VAL A 512 -53.73 16.58 -8.17
C VAL A 512 -53.53 17.83 -7.28
N PRO A 513 -54.57 18.64 -7.01
CA PRO A 513 -54.42 19.87 -6.23
C PRO A 513 -54.12 19.59 -4.75
N SER A 514 -52.97 20.04 -4.25
CA SER A 514 -52.54 19.86 -2.85
C SER A 514 -53.22 20.84 -1.86
N CYS A 515 -53.90 21.86 -2.36
CA CYS A 515 -54.63 22.83 -1.56
C CYS A 515 -55.92 23.30 -2.26
N LEU A 516 -56.93 23.62 -1.45
CA LEU A 516 -58.21 24.18 -1.88
C LEU A 516 -58.33 25.63 -1.40
N SER A 517 -58.96 26.51 -2.16
CA SER A 517 -59.26 27.88 -1.73
C SER A 517 -60.76 28.13 -1.62
N TYR A 518 -61.19 28.66 -0.47
CA TYR A 518 -62.59 28.93 -0.15
C TYR A 518 -62.71 30.20 0.71
N GLN A 519 -63.59 31.12 0.30
CA GLN A 519 -63.83 32.42 0.96
C GLN A 519 -62.56 33.24 1.26
N GLY A 520 -61.52 33.10 0.42
CA GLY A 520 -60.22 33.79 0.57
C GLY A 520 -59.19 33.01 1.39
N ASN A 521 -59.62 32.05 2.21
CA ASN A 521 -58.75 31.16 2.96
C ASN A 521 -58.22 30.01 2.07
N GLN A 522 -56.98 29.60 2.31
CA GLN A 522 -56.35 28.46 1.65
C GLN A 522 -56.23 27.29 2.65
N TYR A 523 -56.69 26.12 2.23
CA TYR A 523 -56.70 24.88 3.01
C TYR A 523 -55.67 23.94 2.38
N TYR A 524 -54.52 23.81 3.02
CA TYR A 524 -53.42 22.94 2.59
C TYR A 524 -53.55 21.54 3.20
N ARG A 525 -53.20 20.50 2.43
CA ARG A 525 -53.11 19.13 2.94
C ARG A 525 -51.82 18.94 3.75
N SER A 526 -51.86 19.29 5.03
CA SER A 526 -50.70 19.19 5.92
C SER A 526 -50.23 17.74 6.11
N TYR A 527 -48.97 17.46 5.79
CA TYR A 527 -48.25 16.27 6.25
C TYR A 527 -47.59 16.59 7.60
N GLY A 528 -47.88 15.78 8.62
CA GLY A 528 -47.26 15.91 9.93
C GLY A 528 -45.96 15.14 10.02
N GLU A 529 -44.86 15.67 9.46
CA GLU A 529 -43.53 15.11 9.70
C GLU A 529 -43.10 15.38 11.15
N MET A 530 -43.13 14.35 12.00
CA MET A 530 -42.52 14.39 13.33
C MET A 530 -41.11 13.79 13.27
N SER A 531 -40.15 14.61 12.82
CA SER A 531 -38.73 14.24 12.81
C SER A 531 -38.13 14.22 14.22
N LEU A 532 -37.46 13.14 14.60
CA LEU A 532 -36.34 13.12 15.56
C LEU A 532 -35.42 11.91 15.23
N PRO A 533 -34.08 12.01 15.37
CA PRO A 533 -33.16 11.11 14.68
C PRO A 533 -32.50 10.04 15.58
N THR A 534 -32.02 8.94 15.00
CA THR A 534 -30.62 8.45 15.19
C THR A 534 -30.22 7.28 14.27
N LEU A 535 -29.09 7.45 13.58
CA LEU A 535 -27.92 6.55 13.43
C LEU A 535 -28.02 5.01 13.27
N ILE A 536 -27.08 4.48 12.45
CA ILE A 536 -26.58 3.07 12.34
C ILE A 536 -27.51 2.09 11.59
N LEU A 537 -27.03 1.06 10.86
CA LEU A 537 -25.89 0.87 9.92
C LEU A 537 -26.11 -0.49 9.21
N ILE A 538 -25.70 -0.59 7.94
CA ILE A 538 -25.74 -1.75 7.02
C ILE A 538 -25.09 -3.06 7.56
N ALA A 539 -25.75 -4.21 7.34
CA ALA A 539 -25.20 -5.59 7.17
C ALA A 539 -26.38 -6.63 7.18
N TYR A 540 -26.43 -7.78 6.47
CA TYR A 540 -25.59 -8.43 5.45
C TYR A 540 -26.32 -9.57 4.65
N LEU A 541 -26.14 -9.62 3.32
CA LEU A 541 -26.14 -10.81 2.41
C LEU A 541 -27.20 -11.98 2.55
N MET A 542 -26.87 -13.24 2.21
CA MET A 542 -27.76 -14.28 1.61
C MET A 542 -27.69 -15.69 2.26
N ALA A 543 -28.63 -16.60 1.90
CA ALA A 543 -28.35 -17.90 1.23
C ALA A 543 -29.34 -19.07 1.54
N ARG A 544 -29.18 -20.18 0.79
CA ARG A 544 -29.80 -21.51 0.89
C ARG A 544 -28.68 -22.59 0.87
N PRO A 545 -28.92 -23.87 1.21
CA PRO A 545 -28.65 -24.93 0.21
C PRO A 545 -29.45 -26.27 0.29
N GLY A 546 -29.27 -27.14 -0.73
CA GLY A 546 -29.67 -28.56 -0.81
C GLY A 546 -30.87 -28.89 -1.73
N SER A 547 -31.21 -30.13 -2.13
CA SER A 547 -30.49 -31.42 -2.34
C SER A 547 -31.45 -32.44 -3.05
N ALA A 548 -31.09 -33.60 -3.65
CA ALA A 548 -29.92 -34.04 -4.43
C ALA A 548 -30.20 -35.36 -5.23
N GLY A 549 -29.77 -35.47 -6.50
CA GLY A 549 -29.57 -36.72 -7.28
C GLY A 549 -30.76 -37.34 -8.06
N PRO A 550 -30.57 -38.43 -8.88
CA PRO A 550 -29.29 -39.00 -9.38
C PRO A 550 -29.24 -39.61 -10.84
N ARG A 551 -28.00 -39.74 -11.40
CA ARG A 551 -27.42 -40.82 -12.30
C ARG A 551 -27.54 -40.91 -13.87
N LEU A 552 -26.33 -41.06 -14.48
CA LEU A 552 -25.82 -42.00 -15.55
C LEU A 552 -25.62 -41.65 -17.07
N GLU A 553 -24.35 -41.79 -17.53
CA GLU A 553 -23.75 -42.25 -18.84
C GLU A 553 -24.20 -41.71 -20.24
N MET A 554 -23.39 -41.64 -21.33
CA MET A 554 -22.24 -42.46 -21.81
C MET A 554 -21.21 -41.66 -22.71
N ALA A 555 -20.26 -42.33 -23.42
CA ALA A 555 -19.08 -41.75 -24.13
C ALA A 555 -19.27 -41.47 -25.67
N VAL A 556 -18.33 -40.90 -26.47
CA VAL A 556 -17.09 -41.53 -27.06
C VAL A 556 -16.14 -40.47 -27.73
N ALA A 557 -14.87 -40.86 -27.94
CA ALA A 557 -13.71 -40.23 -28.65
C ALA A 557 -13.95 -39.36 -29.91
N GLY A 558 -12.97 -38.58 -30.44
CA GLY A 558 -11.56 -38.31 -30.04
C GLY A 558 -10.72 -37.70 -31.19
N GLY A 559 -9.51 -37.19 -30.92
CA GLY A 559 -8.66 -36.51 -31.92
C GLY A 559 -7.16 -36.50 -31.59
N LEU A 560 -6.29 -36.45 -32.60
CA LEU A 560 -4.84 -36.69 -32.49
C LEU A 560 -4.02 -35.44 -32.15
N ALA A 561 -2.97 -35.62 -31.34
CA ALA A 561 -2.02 -34.57 -30.96
C ALA A 561 -0.76 -34.56 -31.85
N ALA A 562 -0.13 -33.39 -31.99
CA ALA A 562 1.17 -33.19 -32.63
C ALA A 562 2.34 -33.40 -31.63
N PRO A 563 3.56 -33.76 -32.08
CA PRO A 563 4.67 -34.08 -31.18
C PRO A 563 5.29 -32.84 -30.50
N PRO A 564 5.79 -32.96 -29.25
CA PRO A 564 6.33 -31.84 -28.48
C PRO A 564 7.78 -31.45 -28.86
N PRO A 565 8.17 -30.18 -28.64
CA PRO A 565 9.56 -29.72 -28.76
C PRO A 565 10.47 -30.23 -27.60
N PRO A 566 11.80 -30.10 -27.71
CA PRO A 566 12.75 -30.56 -26.69
C PRO A 566 12.59 -29.87 -25.31
N PRO A 567 13.04 -30.51 -24.22
CA PRO A 567 12.77 -30.06 -22.85
C PRO A 567 13.58 -28.81 -22.46
N ILE A 568 12.92 -27.91 -21.73
CA ILE A 568 13.48 -26.68 -21.17
C ILE A 568 14.09 -26.97 -19.79
N GLN A 569 15.24 -26.37 -19.48
CA GLN A 569 15.94 -26.44 -18.19
C GLN A 569 15.64 -25.19 -17.35
N THR A 570 15.08 -25.36 -16.16
CA THR A 570 14.66 -24.25 -15.28
C THR A 570 15.68 -23.99 -14.17
N VAL A 571 16.10 -22.73 -14.00
CA VAL A 571 17.02 -22.27 -12.94
C VAL A 571 16.42 -21.02 -12.29
N ARG A 572 16.16 -21.06 -10.98
CA ARG A 572 15.25 -20.13 -10.30
C ARG A 572 15.96 -19.13 -9.38
N THR A 573 15.63 -17.84 -9.53
CA THR A 573 16.23 -16.71 -8.81
C THR A 573 15.26 -15.56 -8.49
N PHE A 574 14.15 -15.38 -9.22
CA PHE A 574 13.31 -14.18 -9.21
C PHE A 574 11.89 -14.43 -8.65
N PHE A 575 11.65 -13.97 -7.42
CA PHE A 575 10.41 -14.20 -6.66
C PHE A 575 9.70 -12.88 -6.26
N PRO A 576 8.97 -12.22 -7.17
CA PRO A 576 8.18 -11.03 -6.88
C PRO A 576 6.81 -11.36 -6.25
N GLU A 577 6.12 -10.33 -5.74
CA GLU A 577 4.69 -10.37 -5.32
C GLU A 577 3.77 -9.65 -6.32
N THR A 578 4.30 -8.64 -7.02
CA THR A 578 3.68 -7.93 -8.16
C THR A 578 4.59 -8.18 -9.38
N TRP A 579 4.07 -8.78 -10.45
CA TRP A 579 4.85 -9.15 -11.64
C TRP A 579 4.84 -8.06 -12.72
N ILE A 580 3.68 -7.48 -13.03
CA ILE A 580 3.49 -6.50 -14.10
C ILE A 580 2.85 -5.24 -13.54
N TRP A 581 3.37 -4.06 -13.89
CA TRP A 581 2.79 -2.76 -13.51
C TRP A 581 3.04 -1.66 -14.56
N ASP A 582 2.75 -1.96 -15.82
CA ASP A 582 3.12 -1.10 -16.96
C ASP A 582 1.94 -0.35 -17.59
N LEU A 583 2.25 0.77 -18.28
CA LEU A 583 1.31 1.53 -19.12
C LEU A 583 1.64 1.32 -20.59
N VAL A 584 0.67 0.89 -21.39
CA VAL A 584 0.87 0.47 -22.78
C VAL A 584 -0.21 1.05 -23.70
N GLU A 585 0.21 1.63 -24.82
CA GLU A 585 -0.72 2.15 -25.85
C GLU A 585 -1.08 1.06 -26.88
N VAL A 586 -2.37 0.90 -27.16
CA VAL A 586 -2.91 -0.18 -27.98
C VAL A 586 -3.53 0.38 -29.26
N SER A 587 -2.99 -0.04 -30.41
CA SER A 587 -3.45 0.32 -31.76
C SER A 587 -4.50 -0.65 -32.34
N GLY A 588 -4.93 -1.65 -31.56
CA GLY A 588 -6.01 -2.60 -31.88
C GLY A 588 -5.81 -3.94 -31.18
N SER A 589 -4.69 -4.59 -31.46
CA SER A 589 -4.19 -5.76 -30.74
C SER A 589 -2.68 -5.63 -30.57
N LEU A 590 -2.16 -6.08 -29.44
CA LEU A 590 -0.75 -6.04 -29.10
C LEU A 590 -0.38 -7.31 -28.31
N ASP A 591 0.66 -8.00 -28.77
CA ASP A 591 1.22 -9.17 -28.11
C ASP A 591 2.46 -8.70 -27.31
N VAL A 592 2.39 -8.78 -25.98
CA VAL A 592 3.46 -8.36 -25.07
C VAL A 592 4.27 -9.60 -24.65
N PRO A 593 5.57 -9.70 -25.03
CA PRO A 593 6.42 -10.79 -24.60
C PRO A 593 6.85 -10.61 -23.13
N LEU A 594 6.82 -11.68 -22.36
CA LEU A 594 7.08 -11.69 -20.91
C LEU A 594 7.87 -12.94 -20.51
N THR A 595 8.74 -12.82 -19.51
CA THR A 595 9.35 -13.96 -18.83
C THR A 595 8.56 -14.26 -17.56
N VAL A 596 8.17 -15.51 -17.37
CA VAL A 596 7.37 -15.96 -16.22
C VAL A 596 8.24 -16.02 -14.95
N PRO A 597 7.81 -15.45 -13.81
CA PRO A 597 8.61 -15.45 -12.57
C PRO A 597 8.80 -16.84 -11.99
N ASP A 598 9.76 -16.97 -11.07
CA ASP A 598 10.11 -18.27 -10.49
C ASP A 598 9.17 -18.71 -9.35
N THR A 599 8.25 -17.83 -8.93
CA THR A 599 7.19 -18.11 -7.97
C THR A 599 6.17 -19.10 -8.54
N ILE A 600 6.07 -20.27 -7.92
CA ILE A 600 5.02 -21.28 -8.20
C ILE A 600 3.70 -20.80 -7.57
N THR A 601 2.89 -20.07 -8.33
CA THR A 601 1.60 -19.48 -7.91
C THR A 601 0.62 -19.33 -9.10
N THR A 602 -0.58 -18.79 -8.86
CA THR A 602 -1.39 -18.15 -9.91
C THR A 602 -1.10 -16.65 -9.93
N TRP A 603 -0.82 -16.13 -11.11
CA TRP A 603 -0.84 -14.69 -11.37
C TRP A 603 -2.21 -14.29 -11.90
N GLU A 604 -2.87 -13.33 -11.25
CA GLU A 604 -4.17 -12.82 -11.63
C GLU A 604 -4.00 -11.43 -12.28
N THR A 605 -4.51 -11.24 -13.50
CA THR A 605 -4.36 -9.97 -14.24
C THR A 605 -5.56 -9.05 -14.07
N GLU A 606 -5.29 -7.79 -13.75
CA GLU A 606 -6.27 -6.70 -13.67
C GLU A 606 -5.87 -5.63 -14.68
N VAL A 607 -6.72 -5.41 -15.70
CA VAL A 607 -6.40 -4.53 -16.83
C VAL A 607 -7.55 -3.59 -17.15
N PHE A 608 -7.27 -2.29 -17.22
CA PHE A 608 -8.22 -1.28 -17.66
C PHE A 608 -7.61 -0.39 -18.75
N CYS A 609 -8.45 0.17 -19.62
CA CYS A 609 -8.03 1.00 -20.74
C CYS A 609 -8.87 2.29 -20.84
N LEU A 610 -8.20 3.43 -20.97
CA LEU A 610 -8.82 4.72 -21.32
C LEU A 610 -8.62 5.03 -22.79
N ALA A 611 -9.71 5.37 -23.48
CA ALA A 611 -9.71 5.84 -24.86
C ALA A 611 -10.62 7.07 -24.99
N PRO A 612 -10.52 7.87 -26.08
CA PRO A 612 -11.45 8.96 -26.35
C PRO A 612 -12.93 8.52 -26.43
N SER A 613 -13.21 7.23 -26.66
CA SER A 613 -14.57 6.65 -26.62
C SER A 613 -15.01 6.17 -25.24
N GLY A 614 -14.24 6.42 -24.18
CA GLY A 614 -14.53 6.05 -22.79
C GLY A 614 -13.65 4.94 -22.21
N PHE A 615 -13.89 4.64 -20.94
CA PHE A 615 -13.26 3.56 -20.17
C PHE A 615 -13.68 2.15 -20.65
N GLY A 616 -12.82 1.18 -20.38
CA GLY A 616 -13.10 -0.26 -20.44
C GLY A 616 -12.27 -1.01 -19.42
N LEU A 617 -12.83 -2.08 -18.86
CA LEU A 617 -12.19 -3.02 -17.94
C LEU A 617 -12.20 -4.40 -18.61
N ALA A 618 -11.10 -5.14 -18.48
CA ALA A 618 -11.02 -6.53 -18.92
C ALA A 618 -11.64 -7.49 -17.87
N PRO A 619 -12.15 -8.67 -18.27
CA PRO A 619 -12.40 -9.74 -17.30
C PRO A 619 -11.09 -10.20 -16.64
N LEU A 620 -11.19 -10.77 -15.43
CA LEU A 620 -10.04 -11.38 -14.75
C LEU A 620 -9.55 -12.59 -15.56
N VAL A 621 -8.22 -12.73 -15.69
CA VAL A 621 -7.58 -13.88 -16.33
C VAL A 621 -6.41 -14.35 -15.46
N GLU A 622 -6.21 -15.67 -15.45
CA GLU A 622 -5.23 -16.36 -14.60
C GLU A 622 -4.12 -16.99 -15.45
N LEU A 623 -2.87 -16.82 -15.03
CA LEU A 623 -1.73 -17.64 -15.47
C LEU A 623 -1.34 -18.58 -14.33
N THR A 624 -1.40 -19.89 -14.56
CA THR A 624 -0.94 -20.87 -13.57
C THR A 624 0.54 -21.22 -13.80
N VAL A 625 1.39 -20.94 -12.80
CA VAL A 625 2.82 -21.28 -12.83
C VAL A 625 3.03 -22.49 -11.94
N PHE A 626 3.30 -23.65 -12.56
CA PHE A 626 3.33 -24.92 -11.85
C PHE A 626 4.50 -25.79 -12.30
N GLN A 627 5.29 -26.24 -11.33
CA GLN A 627 6.39 -27.17 -11.54
C GLN A 627 6.00 -28.57 -11.00
N PRO A 628 5.99 -29.64 -11.83
CA PRO A 628 5.49 -30.97 -11.42
C PRO A 628 6.16 -31.58 -10.18
N PHE A 629 7.46 -31.36 -10.04
CA PHE A 629 8.25 -31.65 -8.85
C PHE A 629 9.33 -30.58 -8.72
N PHE A 630 9.81 -30.31 -7.50
CA PHE A 630 10.91 -29.36 -7.30
C PHE A 630 11.84 -29.74 -6.15
N LEU A 631 13.08 -29.26 -6.24
CA LEU A 631 14.17 -29.35 -5.29
C LEU A 631 14.24 -28.06 -4.44
N GLU A 632 14.46 -28.22 -3.14
CA GLU A 632 14.74 -27.12 -2.20
C GLU A 632 16.05 -27.39 -1.45
N LEU A 633 16.98 -26.44 -1.47
CA LEU A 633 18.27 -26.53 -0.77
C LEU A 633 18.30 -25.70 0.51
N THR A 634 18.34 -26.38 1.66
CA THR A 634 18.56 -25.75 2.97
C THR A 634 20.06 -25.55 3.18
N LEU A 635 20.48 -24.28 3.26
CA LEU A 635 21.86 -23.86 3.47
C LEU A 635 21.89 -22.75 4.54
N PRO A 636 22.86 -22.75 5.47
CA PRO A 636 23.09 -21.63 6.39
C PRO A 636 23.65 -20.41 5.64
N TYR A 637 23.46 -19.21 6.20
CA TYR A 637 23.96 -17.96 5.60
C TYR A 637 25.49 -17.90 5.50
N SER A 638 26.19 -18.36 6.56
CA SER A 638 27.65 -18.50 6.55
C SER A 638 28.10 -19.62 7.48
N VAL A 639 29.28 -20.18 7.21
CA VAL A 639 29.92 -21.29 7.96
C VAL A 639 31.38 -20.92 8.24
N ILE A 640 31.98 -21.43 9.31
CA ILE A 640 33.41 -21.24 9.60
C ILE A 640 34.21 -22.37 8.92
N ARG A 641 35.40 -22.04 8.40
CA ARG A 641 36.32 -23.01 7.76
C ARG A 641 36.51 -24.26 8.64
N GLY A 642 36.36 -25.45 8.05
CA GLY A 642 36.52 -26.73 8.74
C GLY A 642 35.34 -27.21 9.59
N GLU A 643 34.32 -26.38 9.84
CA GLU A 643 33.06 -26.84 10.43
C GLU A 643 32.36 -27.84 9.50
N ARG A 644 31.60 -28.77 10.09
CA ARG A 644 30.82 -29.78 9.34
C ARG A 644 29.34 -29.57 9.60
N PHE A 645 28.55 -29.44 8.53
CA PHE A 645 27.10 -29.26 8.64
C PHE A 645 26.34 -30.21 7.70
N GLU A 646 25.05 -30.37 7.93
CA GLU A 646 24.17 -31.22 7.12
C GLU A 646 23.53 -30.40 5.99
N LEU A 647 24.01 -30.58 4.76
CA LEU A 647 23.39 -30.05 3.55
C LEU A 647 22.13 -30.87 3.26
N LYS A 648 20.96 -30.25 3.35
CA LYS A 648 19.65 -30.88 3.09
C LYS A 648 19.11 -30.43 1.75
N ALA A 649 18.78 -31.40 0.90
CA ALA A 649 18.06 -31.19 -0.34
C ALA A 649 16.73 -31.94 -0.28
N THR A 650 15.60 -31.24 -0.27
CA THR A 650 14.27 -31.87 -0.24
C THR A 650 13.62 -31.80 -1.61
N VAL A 651 13.19 -32.94 -2.14
CA VAL A 651 12.37 -33.02 -3.35
C VAL A 651 10.92 -33.25 -2.98
N PHE A 652 10.02 -32.50 -3.61
CA PHE A 652 8.56 -32.59 -3.46
C PHE A 652 7.93 -33.00 -4.80
N ASN A 653 7.01 -33.96 -4.79
CA ASN A 653 6.24 -34.37 -5.97
C ASN A 653 4.78 -33.95 -5.85
N TYR A 654 4.30 -33.11 -6.77
CA TYR A 654 2.90 -32.65 -6.83
C TYR A 654 2.10 -33.32 -7.96
N LEU A 655 2.67 -34.29 -8.68
CA LEU A 655 1.94 -35.12 -9.62
C LEU A 655 1.06 -36.14 -8.88
N SER A 656 -0.12 -36.43 -9.42
CA SER A 656 -1.02 -37.50 -8.98
C SER A 656 -0.51 -38.94 -9.23
N LYS A 657 0.77 -39.09 -9.59
CA LYS A 657 1.44 -40.36 -9.90
C LYS A 657 2.84 -40.38 -9.28
N CYS A 658 3.30 -41.58 -8.91
CA CYS A 658 4.65 -41.75 -8.39
C CYS A 658 5.71 -41.53 -9.46
N ILE A 659 6.80 -40.88 -9.06
CA ILE A 659 8.00 -40.66 -9.87
C ILE A 659 9.21 -41.30 -9.18
N MET A 660 10.23 -41.65 -9.96
CA MET A 660 11.53 -42.11 -9.48
C MET A 660 12.49 -40.91 -9.58
N VAL A 661 12.88 -40.32 -8.45
CA VAL A 661 13.80 -39.17 -8.45
C VAL A 661 15.21 -39.65 -8.15
N SER A 662 16.18 -39.22 -8.95
CA SER A 662 17.60 -39.25 -8.59
C SER A 662 18.09 -37.85 -8.26
N VAL A 663 18.97 -37.71 -7.26
CA VAL A 663 19.48 -36.41 -6.81
C VAL A 663 21.01 -36.43 -6.70
N THR A 664 21.67 -35.61 -7.50
CA THR A 664 23.13 -35.58 -7.65
C THR A 664 23.68 -34.19 -7.28
N PRO A 665 24.51 -34.06 -6.23
CA PRO A 665 25.23 -32.83 -5.96
C PRO A 665 26.44 -32.67 -6.89
N ALA A 666 26.80 -31.42 -7.23
CA ALA A 666 28.00 -31.12 -7.97
C ALA A 666 29.26 -31.30 -7.11
N LEU A 667 30.28 -31.94 -7.67
CA LEU A 667 31.61 -32.06 -7.07
C LEU A 667 32.41 -30.77 -7.31
N SER A 668 33.13 -30.30 -6.27
CA SER A 668 34.11 -29.22 -6.36
C SER A 668 35.40 -29.61 -5.62
N SER A 669 36.50 -28.89 -5.90
CA SER A 669 37.73 -28.87 -5.11
C SER A 669 37.56 -28.21 -3.74
N ASP A 670 36.57 -27.33 -3.59
CA ASP A 670 36.59 -26.31 -2.53
C ASP A 670 35.87 -26.75 -1.24
N TYR A 671 35.10 -27.84 -1.35
CA TYR A 671 34.32 -28.45 -0.29
C TYR A 671 34.28 -29.98 -0.47
N THR A 672 34.17 -30.71 0.62
CA THR A 672 33.91 -32.16 0.60
C THR A 672 32.46 -32.45 0.95
N LEU A 673 31.86 -33.40 0.23
CA LEU A 673 30.52 -33.95 0.52
C LEU A 673 30.65 -35.43 0.83
N THR A 674 30.08 -35.86 1.94
CA THR A 674 29.93 -37.29 2.27
C THR A 674 28.46 -37.59 2.54
N PRO A 675 27.82 -38.55 1.85
CA PRO A 675 26.41 -38.88 2.09
C PRO A 675 26.24 -39.45 3.51
N LEU A 676 25.13 -39.11 4.17
CA LEU A 676 24.70 -39.85 5.34
C LEU A 676 24.27 -41.27 4.92
N ARG A 677 24.29 -42.21 5.87
CA ARG A 677 23.83 -43.59 5.60
C ARG A 677 22.36 -43.59 5.19
N ASP A 678 21.99 -44.58 4.37
CA ASP A 678 20.66 -44.78 3.77
C ASP A 678 20.22 -43.76 2.69
N VAL A 679 21.15 -42.98 2.14
CA VAL A 679 20.96 -42.33 0.83
C VAL A 679 21.15 -43.36 -0.29
N GLN A 680 20.05 -43.78 -0.92
CA GLN A 680 20.07 -44.34 -2.27
C GLN A 680 20.07 -43.20 -3.29
N ASP A 681 20.88 -43.30 -4.34
CA ASP A 681 20.98 -42.29 -5.40
C ASP A 681 19.66 -42.06 -6.17
N SER A 682 18.69 -42.98 -6.03
CA SER A 682 17.33 -42.84 -6.52
C SER A 682 16.30 -43.27 -5.47
N SER A 683 15.26 -42.47 -5.23
CA SER A 683 14.14 -42.79 -4.32
C SER A 683 12.80 -42.71 -5.04
N CYS A 684 11.89 -43.64 -4.74
CA CYS A 684 10.49 -43.49 -5.10
C CYS A 684 9.89 -42.29 -4.38
N LEU A 685 9.04 -41.52 -5.10
CA LEU A 685 8.36 -40.35 -4.56
C LEU A 685 6.93 -40.30 -5.11
N CYS A 686 5.97 -40.75 -4.29
CA CYS A 686 4.56 -40.79 -4.65
C CYS A 686 3.85 -39.42 -4.51
N ALA A 687 2.57 -39.38 -4.90
CA ALA A 687 1.79 -38.14 -5.00
C ALA A 687 1.73 -37.38 -3.67
N ASN A 688 1.96 -36.06 -3.71
CA ASN A 688 2.09 -35.18 -2.54
C ASN A 688 3.18 -35.60 -1.53
N GLY A 689 4.10 -36.48 -1.93
CA GLY A 689 5.22 -36.94 -1.11
C GLY A 689 6.40 -35.97 -1.13
N ARG A 690 7.20 -36.00 -0.05
CA ARG A 690 8.53 -35.38 0.01
C ARG A 690 9.61 -36.39 0.39
N LYS A 691 10.81 -36.24 -0.16
CA LYS A 691 12.01 -36.98 0.23
C LYS A 691 13.17 -36.01 0.41
N THR A 692 13.78 -36.02 1.60
CA THR A 692 15.01 -35.27 1.88
C THR A 692 16.22 -36.19 1.67
N PHE A 693 17.24 -35.64 1.02
CA PHE A 693 18.56 -36.21 0.82
C PHE A 693 19.56 -35.35 1.61
N SER A 694 20.47 -36.00 2.34
CA SER A 694 21.39 -35.34 3.28
C SER A 694 22.84 -35.74 3.04
N TRP A 695 23.72 -34.75 2.96
CA TRP A 695 25.17 -34.94 2.94
C TRP A 695 25.81 -34.13 4.07
N THR A 696 26.83 -34.68 4.73
CA THR A 696 27.74 -33.88 5.54
C THR A 696 28.66 -33.10 4.60
N MET A 697 28.57 -31.78 4.66
CA MET A 697 29.41 -30.85 3.91
C MET A 697 30.48 -30.26 4.85
N ALA A 698 31.73 -30.21 4.36
CA ALA A 698 32.83 -29.53 5.04
C ALA A 698 33.61 -28.65 4.03
N PRO A 699 33.55 -27.31 4.15
CA PRO A 699 34.28 -26.39 3.28
C PRO A 699 35.76 -26.30 3.67
N SER A 700 36.62 -26.20 2.66
CA SER A 700 38.08 -26.10 2.84
C SER A 700 38.66 -24.74 2.45
N VAL A 701 37.99 -24.00 1.56
CA VAL A 701 38.44 -22.70 1.04
C VAL A 701 37.64 -21.55 1.69
N LEU A 702 38.30 -20.41 1.94
CA LEU A 702 37.68 -19.18 2.45
C LEU A 702 37.02 -18.38 1.32
N GLY A 703 35.91 -17.67 1.61
CA GLY A 703 35.21 -16.83 0.64
C GLY A 703 33.85 -17.38 0.23
N VAL A 704 33.41 -17.09 -0.99
CA VAL A 704 32.08 -17.50 -1.50
C VAL A 704 32.20 -18.77 -2.32
N LEU A 705 31.53 -19.84 -1.89
CA LEU A 705 31.47 -21.14 -2.58
C LEU A 705 30.11 -21.30 -3.27
N ASN A 706 30.09 -21.81 -4.50
CA ASN A 706 28.85 -22.13 -5.21
C ASN A 706 28.50 -23.61 -5.01
N VAL A 707 27.43 -23.88 -4.26
CA VAL A 707 26.88 -25.23 -4.05
C VAL A 707 25.78 -25.47 -5.07
N SER A 708 25.91 -26.49 -5.90
CA SER A 708 24.90 -26.85 -6.91
C SER A 708 24.42 -28.29 -6.71
N VAL A 709 23.11 -28.52 -6.86
CA VAL A 709 22.50 -29.84 -6.77
C VAL A 709 21.39 -29.96 -7.82
N SER A 710 21.35 -31.10 -8.51
CA SER A 710 20.35 -31.42 -9.54
C SER A 710 19.47 -32.58 -9.08
N ALA A 711 18.17 -32.50 -9.38
CA ALA A 711 17.21 -33.60 -9.22
C ALA A 711 16.57 -33.93 -10.57
N GLU A 712 16.60 -35.21 -10.95
CA GLU A 712 16.02 -35.72 -12.21
C GLU A 712 14.91 -36.75 -11.94
N ALA A 713 13.81 -36.65 -12.69
CA ALA A 713 12.84 -37.73 -12.84
C ALA A 713 13.33 -38.78 -13.85
N VAL A 714 13.76 -39.93 -13.33
CA VAL A 714 14.39 -41.03 -14.10
C VAL A 714 13.36 -42.08 -14.52
N ARG A 715 13.52 -42.67 -15.70
CA ARG A 715 12.73 -43.84 -16.13
C ARG A 715 13.26 -45.12 -15.44
N SER A 716 12.50 -45.71 -14.54
CA SER A 716 12.84 -47.01 -13.92
C SER A 716 11.91 -48.15 -14.35
N GLN A 717 12.42 -49.38 -14.26
CA GLN A 717 11.65 -50.62 -14.42
C GLN A 717 11.07 -51.12 -13.08
N THR A 718 11.55 -50.62 -11.95
CA THR A 718 10.95 -50.89 -10.63
C THR A 718 9.67 -50.08 -10.45
N ALA A 719 8.56 -50.75 -10.12
CA ALA A 719 7.32 -50.09 -9.77
C ALA A 719 7.42 -49.41 -8.40
N CYS A 720 7.00 -48.15 -8.31
CA CYS A 720 6.78 -47.47 -7.03
C CYS A 720 5.31 -47.73 -6.62
N ASP A 721 5.09 -48.29 -5.42
CA ASP A 721 3.76 -48.65 -4.88
C ASP A 721 2.83 -49.34 -5.90
N ASN A 722 3.37 -50.35 -6.60
CA ASN A 722 2.72 -51.15 -7.64
C ASN A 722 2.28 -50.38 -8.91
N GLY A 723 2.65 -49.10 -9.04
CA GLY A 723 2.40 -48.27 -10.22
C GLY A 723 3.61 -48.16 -11.16
N VAL A 724 3.33 -47.95 -12.45
CA VAL A 724 4.36 -47.60 -13.44
C VAL A 724 4.83 -46.16 -13.20
N VAL A 725 6.14 -45.97 -13.10
CA VAL A 725 6.78 -44.67 -12.88
C VAL A 725 6.44 -43.69 -14.00
N ASN A 726 5.90 -42.53 -13.64
CA ASN A 726 5.66 -41.44 -14.58
C ASN A 726 6.92 -40.56 -14.73
N VAL A 727 7.17 -40.01 -15.92
CA VAL A 727 8.23 -39.01 -16.14
C VAL A 727 7.63 -37.84 -16.92
N PRO A 728 7.62 -36.61 -16.37
CA PRO A 728 7.03 -35.45 -17.05
C PRO A 728 7.89 -35.00 -18.23
N GLU A 729 7.24 -34.50 -19.29
CA GLU A 729 7.93 -33.99 -20.49
C GLU A 729 8.51 -32.58 -20.27
N ARG A 730 7.82 -31.75 -19.48
CA ARG A 730 8.29 -30.43 -19.02
C ARG A 730 8.82 -30.53 -17.59
N GLY A 731 9.95 -29.88 -17.30
CA GLY A 731 10.54 -29.87 -15.96
C GLY A 731 11.08 -31.23 -15.47
N ARG A 732 11.66 -32.05 -16.37
CA ARG A 732 12.24 -33.36 -16.02
C ARG A 732 13.47 -33.28 -15.10
N VAL A 733 14.20 -32.17 -15.12
CA VAL A 733 15.38 -31.90 -14.29
C VAL A 733 15.24 -30.52 -13.68
N ASP A 734 15.47 -30.42 -12.37
CA ASP A 734 15.47 -29.18 -11.60
C ASP A 734 16.84 -29.02 -10.95
N THR A 735 17.53 -27.89 -11.18
CA THR A 735 18.89 -27.65 -10.67
C THR A 735 18.94 -26.36 -9.90
N VAL A 736 19.32 -26.45 -8.62
CA VAL A 736 19.40 -25.31 -7.72
C VAL A 736 20.88 -25.07 -7.39
N THR A 737 21.34 -23.84 -7.65
CA THR A 737 22.67 -23.37 -7.27
C THR A 737 22.53 -22.24 -6.27
N ARG A 738 23.24 -22.31 -5.14
CA ARG A 738 23.25 -21.31 -4.09
C ARG A 738 24.67 -21.02 -3.61
N SER A 739 24.96 -19.75 -3.34
CA SER A 739 26.22 -19.29 -2.78
C SER A 739 26.25 -19.45 -1.26
N LEU A 740 27.34 -20.01 -0.73
CA LEU A 740 27.62 -20.19 0.69
C LEU A 740 28.85 -19.36 1.07
N LEU A 741 28.75 -18.54 2.13
CA LEU A 741 29.87 -17.73 2.61
C LEU A 741 30.67 -18.47 3.69
N VAL A 742 31.93 -18.80 3.39
CA VAL A 742 32.88 -19.42 4.34
C VAL A 742 33.77 -18.35 4.95
N LYS A 743 33.73 -18.23 6.28
CA LYS A 743 34.48 -17.26 7.07
C LYS A 743 35.67 -17.93 7.76
N ALA A 744 36.70 -17.15 8.04
CA ALA A 744 37.79 -17.56 8.92
C ALA A 744 37.30 -17.67 10.37
N GLU A 745 37.99 -18.51 11.13
CA GLU A 745 37.88 -18.65 12.58
C GLU A 745 38.42 -17.41 13.32
N GLY A 746 38.04 -17.23 14.59
CA GLY A 746 38.41 -16.05 15.39
C GLY A 746 37.59 -14.78 15.07
N THR A 747 38.18 -13.62 15.37
CA THR A 747 37.56 -12.28 15.22
C THR A 747 38.40 -11.42 14.30
N GLU A 748 37.78 -10.86 13.25
CA GLU A 748 38.45 -9.94 12.32
C GLU A 748 38.73 -8.57 12.97
N LYS A 749 39.94 -8.05 12.75
CA LYS A 749 40.32 -6.66 13.03
C LYS A 749 40.93 -6.04 11.78
N SER A 750 40.78 -4.72 11.66
CA SER A 750 41.40 -3.92 10.60
C SER A 750 42.31 -2.84 11.20
N HIS A 751 43.55 -2.74 10.71
CA HIS A 751 44.46 -1.63 10.97
C HIS A 751 44.67 -0.84 9.67
N THR A 752 44.73 0.49 9.76
CA THR A 752 44.76 1.38 8.58
C THR A 752 45.76 2.51 8.72
N TYR A 753 46.54 2.71 7.66
CA TYR A 753 47.51 3.80 7.55
C TYR A 753 47.11 4.70 6.39
N ASN A 754 46.87 5.99 6.65
CA ASN A 754 46.30 6.91 5.68
C ASN A 754 47.20 8.12 5.44
N TRP A 755 47.23 8.60 4.19
CA TRP A 755 47.96 9.80 3.81
C TRP A 755 47.15 10.65 2.82
N LEU A 756 47.27 11.97 2.97
CA LEU A 756 46.89 12.94 1.95
C LEU A 756 48.16 13.58 1.39
N LEU A 757 48.48 13.27 0.14
CA LEU A 757 49.69 13.70 -0.55
C LEU A 757 49.34 14.60 -1.72
N CYS A 758 49.69 15.88 -1.60
CA CYS A 758 49.43 16.93 -2.58
C CYS A 758 50.75 17.43 -3.19
N PRO A 759 51.31 16.74 -4.20
CA PRO A 759 52.53 17.18 -4.87
C PRO A 759 52.31 18.51 -5.59
N THR A 760 53.21 19.47 -5.39
CA THR A 760 53.28 20.74 -6.12
C THR A 760 54.40 20.72 -7.15
N GLY A 761 54.45 19.65 -7.97
CA GLY A 761 55.51 19.38 -8.95
C GLY A 761 56.65 18.50 -8.43
N GLU A 762 56.96 18.55 -7.14
CA GLU A 762 57.91 17.63 -6.49
C GLU A 762 57.22 16.31 -6.08
N ALA A 763 57.97 15.21 -6.05
CA ALA A 763 57.47 13.90 -5.64
C ALA A 763 57.47 13.76 -4.11
N LEU A 764 56.33 13.39 -3.53
CA LEU A 764 56.18 13.14 -2.10
C LEU A 764 56.27 11.63 -1.84
N THR A 765 57.04 11.23 -0.82
CA THR A 765 57.20 9.81 -0.44
C THR A 765 56.89 9.62 1.05
N GLU A 766 56.12 8.58 1.38
CA GLU A 766 55.88 8.10 2.74
C GLU A 766 56.16 6.58 2.80
N GLU A 767 56.46 6.06 3.98
CA GLU A 767 56.77 4.64 4.20
C GLU A 767 56.00 4.08 5.39
N VAL A 768 55.70 2.79 5.36
CA VAL A 768 55.05 2.05 6.46
C VAL A 768 55.66 0.66 6.57
N GLU A 769 55.74 0.14 7.79
CA GLU A 769 56.12 -1.23 8.09
C GLU A 769 54.92 -1.96 8.73
N VAL A 770 54.55 -3.10 8.18
CA VAL A 770 53.41 -3.92 8.64
C VAL A 770 53.94 -5.24 9.19
N GLN A 771 53.48 -5.63 10.38
CA GLN A 771 53.94 -6.81 11.14
C GLN A 771 52.73 -7.55 11.70
N LEU A 772 52.60 -8.85 11.47
CA LEU A 772 51.43 -9.62 11.90
C LEU A 772 51.49 -9.97 13.40
N PRO A 773 50.37 -9.85 14.15
CA PRO A 773 50.29 -10.37 15.51
C PRO A 773 50.46 -11.90 15.58
N GLN A 774 51.08 -12.40 16.66
CA GLN A 774 51.34 -13.85 16.85
C GLN A 774 50.10 -14.75 16.91
N ASN A 775 48.89 -14.18 17.05
CA ASN A 775 47.63 -14.93 17.16
C ASN A 775 46.77 -14.87 15.88
N VAL A 776 47.36 -14.52 14.73
CA VAL A 776 46.67 -14.48 13.43
C VAL A 776 46.34 -15.88 12.93
N VAL A 777 45.18 -16.02 12.29
CA VAL A 777 44.70 -17.26 11.67
C VAL A 777 45.32 -17.44 10.28
N ASP A 778 45.83 -18.64 10.00
CA ASP A 778 46.48 -18.98 8.73
C ASP A 778 45.59 -18.68 7.51
N GLY A 779 46.08 -17.83 6.60
CA GLY A 779 45.34 -17.41 5.41
C GLY A 779 44.22 -16.39 5.65
N SER A 780 44.08 -15.84 6.86
CA SER A 780 43.14 -14.73 7.15
C SER A 780 43.73 -13.34 6.90
N ALA A 781 45.07 -13.22 6.94
CA ALA A 781 45.78 -11.96 6.71
C ALA A 781 45.62 -11.49 5.25
N ARG A 782 45.15 -10.26 5.07
CA ARG A 782 45.05 -9.59 3.77
C ARG A 782 45.44 -8.12 3.91
N ILE A 783 46.28 -7.64 3.00
CA ILE A 783 46.61 -6.22 2.89
C ILE A 783 46.06 -5.71 1.56
N SER A 784 45.33 -4.59 1.60
CA SER A 784 44.93 -3.86 0.40
C SER A 784 45.47 -2.43 0.41
N LEU A 785 45.86 -1.95 -0.76
CA LEU A 785 46.15 -0.55 -1.02
C LEU A 785 44.95 0.05 -1.75
N SER A 786 44.43 1.18 -1.26
CA SER A 786 43.36 1.92 -1.93
C SER A 786 43.73 3.38 -2.19
N VAL A 787 43.64 3.79 -3.46
CA VAL A 787 44.05 5.10 -3.98
C VAL A 787 42.84 5.87 -4.53
N LEU A 788 42.81 7.18 -4.25
CA LEU A 788 41.73 8.12 -4.61
C LEU A 788 42.28 9.50 -4.96
N GLY A 789 41.55 10.26 -5.79
CA GLY A 789 41.83 11.68 -6.07
C GLY A 789 41.07 12.68 -5.20
N ASP A 790 40.29 12.21 -4.23
CA ASP A 790 39.52 13.04 -3.32
C ASP A 790 39.47 12.43 -1.90
N ILE A 791 39.39 13.28 -0.87
CA ILE A 791 39.38 12.89 0.54
C ILE A 791 38.05 12.29 1.00
N LEU A 792 36.95 12.58 0.31
CA LEU A 792 35.64 11.97 0.54
C LEU A 792 35.33 10.81 -0.41
N GLY A 793 36.19 10.55 -1.41
CA GLY A 793 36.05 9.41 -2.32
C GLY A 793 35.98 8.04 -1.60
N ARG A 794 36.57 7.93 -0.41
CA ARG A 794 36.61 6.68 0.39
C ARG A 794 35.27 6.41 1.07
N ALA A 795 34.64 7.48 1.57
CA ALA A 795 33.27 7.46 2.06
C ALA A 795 32.24 7.24 0.94
N LEU A 796 32.56 7.67 -0.29
CA LEU A 796 31.70 7.51 -1.47
C LEU A 796 31.74 6.11 -2.10
N ASN A 797 32.88 5.42 -2.11
CA ASN A 797 32.92 4.05 -2.63
C ASN A 797 32.10 3.07 -1.79
N ASN A 798 32.05 3.31 -0.48
CA ASN A 798 31.12 2.63 0.42
C ASN A 798 29.71 3.22 0.28
N LEU A 799 29.18 3.22 -0.94
CA LEU A 799 27.84 3.68 -1.32
C LEU A 799 26.70 2.83 -0.73
N ASP A 800 27.04 1.76 0.00
CA ASP A 800 26.18 0.93 0.84
C ASP A 800 26.70 0.79 2.30
N GLY A 801 27.93 1.23 2.58
CA GLY A 801 28.62 1.09 3.87
C GLY A 801 28.80 2.40 4.65
N LEU A 802 28.62 3.55 4.01
CA LEU A 802 28.62 4.87 4.64
C LEU A 802 27.48 5.74 4.12
N LEU A 803 27.15 5.64 2.82
CA LEU A 803 25.78 5.91 2.35
C LEU A 803 24.87 4.74 2.73
N GLN A 804 24.59 4.59 4.03
CA GLN A 804 23.76 3.51 4.56
C GLN A 804 22.27 3.87 4.48
N MET A 805 21.42 2.86 4.26
CA MET A 805 19.99 2.96 4.55
C MET A 805 19.79 3.18 6.06
N PRO A 806 19.15 4.28 6.51
CA PRO A 806 19.03 4.56 7.93
C PRO A 806 18.20 3.52 8.69
N TYR A 807 18.75 3.01 9.79
CA TYR A 807 18.12 2.00 10.65
C TYR A 807 18.38 2.24 12.14
N GLY A 808 17.69 1.47 13.00
CA GLY A 808 17.76 1.59 14.44
C GLY A 808 16.80 2.62 15.04
N CYS A 809 16.91 2.86 16.34
CA CYS A 809 16.07 3.79 17.10
C CYS A 809 16.24 5.26 16.63
N GLY A 810 15.47 6.21 17.17
CA GLY A 810 15.48 7.61 16.74
C GLY A 810 16.82 8.34 16.92
N GLU A 811 17.74 7.77 17.71
CA GLU A 811 19.15 8.16 17.73
C GLU A 811 19.91 7.56 16.51
N GLN A 812 19.92 6.23 16.37
CA GLN A 812 20.68 5.51 15.34
C GLN A 812 20.22 5.84 13.90
N ASN A 813 18.92 6.09 13.69
CA ASN A 813 18.39 6.54 12.42
C ASN A 813 19.02 7.88 12.00
N MET A 814 19.14 8.83 12.93
CA MET A 814 19.82 10.11 12.67
C MET A 814 21.32 9.96 12.47
N ALA A 815 21.96 9.01 13.15
CA ALA A 815 23.38 8.69 12.97
C ALA A 815 23.74 8.31 11.53
N LEU A 816 22.81 7.67 10.82
CA LEU A 816 22.98 7.20 9.45
C LEU A 816 22.36 8.17 8.41
N LEU A 817 21.29 8.88 8.78
CA LEU A 817 20.67 9.90 7.91
C LEU A 817 21.57 11.13 7.73
N SER A 818 22.26 11.60 8.78
CA SER A 818 23.00 12.87 8.74
C SER A 818 24.21 12.85 7.77
N PRO A 819 25.09 11.82 7.76
CA PRO A 819 26.19 11.71 6.79
C PRO A 819 25.72 11.77 5.33
N ASN A 820 24.60 11.09 5.00
CA ASN A 820 24.04 11.04 3.65
C ASN A 820 23.73 12.44 3.08
N ILE A 821 23.35 13.39 3.93
CA ILE A 821 23.01 14.76 3.54
C ILE A 821 24.28 15.56 3.20
N TYR A 822 25.30 15.52 4.06
CA TYR A 822 26.56 16.24 3.84
C TYR A 822 27.36 15.69 2.66
N ILE A 823 27.27 14.38 2.39
CA ILE A 823 27.84 13.74 1.19
C ILE A 823 27.17 14.28 -0.09
N LEU A 824 25.84 14.41 -0.10
CA LEU A 824 25.11 15.01 -1.22
C LEU A 824 25.42 16.51 -1.38
N GLU A 825 25.56 17.26 -0.29
CA GLU A 825 25.96 18.68 -0.30
C GLU A 825 27.37 18.84 -0.90
N TYR A 826 28.32 18.00 -0.51
CA TYR A 826 29.66 17.94 -1.11
C TYR A 826 29.61 17.62 -2.62
N LEU A 827 28.90 16.56 -3.02
CA LEU A 827 28.83 16.14 -4.44
C LEU A 827 28.19 17.21 -5.32
N ARG A 828 27.16 17.89 -4.81
CA ARG A 828 26.50 19.02 -5.49
C ARG A 828 27.47 20.20 -5.63
N ASN A 829 28.12 20.61 -4.55
CA ASN A 829 28.99 21.78 -4.51
C ASN A 829 30.33 21.60 -5.23
N THR A 830 30.72 20.35 -5.55
CA THR A 830 31.92 20.04 -6.35
C THR A 830 31.61 19.68 -7.82
N GLU A 831 30.36 19.81 -8.27
CA GLU A 831 29.93 19.47 -9.63
C GLU A 831 30.08 17.97 -10.00
N GLN A 832 30.20 17.08 -9.01
CA GLN A 832 30.46 15.63 -9.20
C GLN A 832 29.23 14.72 -8.97
N LEU A 833 28.06 15.30 -8.65
CA LEU A 833 26.83 14.54 -8.40
C LEU A 833 26.25 13.91 -9.68
N THR A 834 26.23 12.58 -9.77
CA THR A 834 25.58 11.86 -10.88
C THR A 834 24.10 11.57 -10.58
N PRO A 835 23.23 11.43 -11.61
CA PRO A 835 21.81 11.15 -11.40
C PRO A 835 21.53 9.86 -10.61
N ALA A 836 22.30 8.79 -10.86
CA ALA A 836 22.12 7.51 -10.17
C ALA A 836 22.48 7.58 -8.68
N ILE A 837 23.51 8.36 -8.31
CA ILE A 837 23.86 8.60 -6.90
C ILE A 837 22.77 9.45 -6.24
N LEU A 838 22.27 10.49 -6.93
CA LEU A 838 21.18 11.31 -6.43
C LEU A 838 19.92 10.46 -6.17
N GLU A 839 19.50 9.61 -7.12
CA GLU A 839 18.31 8.76 -6.95
C GLU A 839 18.45 7.80 -5.75
N LYS A 840 19.58 7.08 -5.64
CA LYS A 840 19.84 6.17 -4.52
C LYS A 840 19.86 6.90 -3.17
N ALA A 841 20.56 8.04 -3.10
CA ALA A 841 20.67 8.81 -1.87
C ALA A 841 19.35 9.51 -1.49
N THR A 842 18.60 10.04 -2.45
CA THR A 842 17.23 10.56 -2.25
C THR A 842 16.32 9.47 -1.67
N LYS A 843 16.37 8.23 -2.16
CA LYS A 843 15.62 7.10 -1.57
C LYS A 843 16.00 6.84 -0.11
N PHE A 844 17.30 6.86 0.23
CA PHE A 844 17.77 6.71 1.62
C PHE A 844 17.36 7.90 2.51
N LEU A 845 17.44 9.14 2.01
CA LEU A 845 16.98 10.33 2.73
C LEU A 845 15.47 10.28 3.01
N THR A 846 14.64 9.92 2.02
CA THR A 846 13.20 9.77 2.20
C THR A 846 12.87 8.66 3.21
N SER A 847 13.52 7.50 3.13
CA SER A 847 13.32 6.42 4.10
C SER A 847 13.68 6.83 5.53
N GLY A 848 14.85 7.46 5.72
CA GLY A 848 15.29 7.93 7.04
C GLY A 848 14.46 9.09 7.59
N TYR A 849 13.95 9.98 6.72
CA TYR A 849 12.99 11.02 7.10
C TYR A 849 11.69 10.41 7.63
N GLN A 850 11.04 9.53 6.86
CA GLN A 850 9.83 8.82 7.28
C GLN A 850 10.07 8.03 8.57
N ARG A 851 11.20 7.33 8.67
CA ARG A 851 11.59 6.58 9.87
C ARG A 851 11.72 7.48 11.10
N GLN A 852 12.22 8.69 10.96
CA GLN A 852 12.35 9.62 12.09
C GLN A 852 11.00 10.16 12.56
N LEU A 853 9.98 10.23 11.70
CA LEU A 853 8.62 10.65 12.08
C LEU A 853 7.97 9.65 13.05
N ASN A 854 8.33 8.36 13.03
CA ASN A 854 7.91 7.39 14.05
C ASN A 854 8.35 7.79 15.47
N TYR A 855 9.44 8.56 15.59
CA TYR A 855 10.04 8.98 16.84
C TYR A 855 9.66 10.43 17.23
N LYS A 856 8.68 11.02 16.52
CA LYS A 856 8.13 12.35 16.77
C LYS A 856 6.97 12.30 17.76
N ASN A 857 7.11 12.98 18.88
CA ASN A 857 6.04 13.18 19.85
C ASN A 857 4.96 14.14 19.30
N ALA A 858 3.73 14.03 19.82
CA ALA A 858 2.60 14.88 19.43
C ALA A 858 2.78 16.39 19.72
N ASP A 859 3.72 16.75 20.61
CA ASP A 859 4.06 18.15 20.94
C ASP A 859 5.13 18.76 20.01
N GLY A 860 5.68 17.99 19.07
CA GLY A 860 6.71 18.42 18.11
C GLY A 860 8.14 18.01 18.48
N ALA A 861 8.36 17.40 19.65
CA ALA A 861 9.67 16.91 20.07
C ALA A 861 10.06 15.59 19.38
N TYR A 862 11.35 15.24 19.42
CA TYR A 862 11.83 13.89 19.14
C TYR A 862 12.35 13.22 20.41
N SER A 863 12.03 11.93 20.55
CA SER A 863 12.50 11.06 21.63
C SER A 863 13.23 9.84 21.04
N THR A 864 14.03 9.12 21.84
CA THR A 864 14.84 7.99 21.33
C THR A 864 13.98 6.84 20.78
N PHE A 865 12.76 6.66 21.33
CA PHE A 865 11.86 5.54 21.03
C PHE A 865 10.45 5.96 20.58
N GLY A 866 10.18 7.26 20.37
CA GLY A 866 8.84 7.78 20.04
C GLY A 866 7.86 7.80 21.22
N GLN A 867 8.27 7.33 22.40
CA GLN A 867 7.50 7.39 23.64
C GLN A 867 8.36 8.00 24.76
N GLY A 868 7.72 8.74 25.66
CA GLY A 868 8.36 9.41 26.79
C GLY A 868 8.75 10.87 26.51
N LEU A 869 9.61 11.42 27.38
CA LEU A 869 9.99 12.84 27.34
C LEU A 869 10.86 13.17 26.12
N GLY A 870 10.49 14.24 25.40
CA GLY A 870 11.26 14.79 24.29
C GLY A 870 12.66 15.23 24.71
N ASN A 871 13.64 15.02 23.83
CA ASN A 871 15.05 15.30 24.10
C ASN A 871 15.49 16.59 23.37
N THR A 872 16.05 17.57 24.09
CA THR A 872 16.41 18.88 23.51
C THR A 872 17.56 18.81 22.52
N TRP A 873 18.57 17.98 22.78
CA TRP A 873 19.68 17.78 21.83
C TRP A 873 19.21 17.05 20.57
N LEU A 874 18.44 15.96 20.73
CA LEU A 874 17.97 15.16 19.59
C LEU A 874 17.02 15.96 18.70
N THR A 875 16.09 16.71 19.30
CA THR A 875 15.14 17.57 18.56
C THR A 875 15.88 18.63 17.73
N ALA A 876 16.95 19.23 18.28
CA ALA A 876 17.79 20.18 17.55
C ALA A 876 18.61 19.51 16.43
N PHE A 877 19.17 18.33 16.66
CA PHE A 877 19.93 17.59 15.64
C PHE A 877 19.05 17.10 14.48
N VAL A 878 17.80 16.70 14.78
CA VAL A 878 16.79 16.37 13.76
C VAL A 878 16.43 17.63 12.96
N LEU A 879 16.09 18.75 13.63
CA LEU A 879 15.75 20.02 12.97
C LEU A 879 16.88 20.49 12.04
N ARG A 880 18.14 20.48 12.52
CA ARG A 880 19.35 20.80 11.75
C ARG A 880 19.45 19.94 10.50
N SER A 881 19.40 18.63 10.66
CA SER A 881 19.55 17.66 9.56
C SER A 881 18.42 17.77 8.55
N PHE A 882 17.17 17.83 9.00
CA PHE A 882 15.99 17.97 8.12
C PHE A 882 16.03 19.28 7.30
N GLY A 883 16.45 20.39 7.90
CA GLY A 883 16.56 21.67 7.21
C GLY A 883 17.66 21.67 6.12
N LYS A 884 18.75 20.91 6.31
CA LYS A 884 19.71 20.63 5.21
C LYS A 884 19.12 19.70 4.15
N ALA A 885 18.38 18.67 4.57
CA ALA A 885 17.75 17.68 3.69
C ALA A 885 16.67 18.26 2.76
N GLN A 886 16.00 19.35 3.14
CA GLN A 886 15.06 20.11 2.28
C GLN A 886 15.62 20.47 0.89
N SER A 887 16.94 20.54 0.75
CA SER A 887 17.60 20.82 -0.54
C SER A 887 17.65 19.61 -1.49
N PHE A 888 17.25 18.41 -1.04
CA PHE A 888 17.29 17.14 -1.77
C PHE A 888 15.99 16.31 -1.71
N ILE A 889 15.22 16.43 -0.62
CA ILE A 889 13.93 15.75 -0.41
C ILE A 889 12.83 16.72 0.03
N TYR A 890 11.58 16.35 -0.20
CA TYR A 890 10.44 17.01 0.46
C TYR A 890 10.44 16.67 1.95
N VAL A 891 10.48 17.71 2.79
CA VAL A 891 10.27 17.67 4.24
C VAL A 891 9.10 18.62 4.53
N ASP A 892 8.11 18.16 5.29
CA ASP A 892 6.96 19.00 5.66
C ASP A 892 7.39 20.23 6.51
N PRO A 893 7.11 21.47 6.07
CA PRO A 893 7.41 22.67 6.84
C PRO A 893 6.62 22.77 8.15
N ALA A 894 5.41 22.20 8.25
CA ALA A 894 4.63 22.27 9.49
C ALA A 894 5.26 21.41 10.60
N THR A 895 5.81 20.24 10.24
CA THR A 895 6.63 19.39 11.11
C THR A 895 7.87 20.13 11.62
N MET A 896 8.56 20.88 10.75
CA MET A 896 9.73 21.68 11.14
C MET A 896 9.37 22.79 12.13
N GLU A 897 8.29 23.54 11.85
CA GLU A 897 7.85 24.65 12.69
C GLU A 897 7.41 24.15 14.09
N GLN A 898 6.69 23.02 14.16
CA GLN A 898 6.35 22.38 15.44
C GLN A 898 7.59 22.10 16.30
N SER A 899 8.66 21.56 15.70
CA SER A 899 9.91 21.29 16.41
C SER A 899 10.68 22.57 16.78
N LYS A 900 10.60 23.65 15.98
CA LYS A 900 11.13 24.97 16.36
C LYS A 900 10.37 25.50 17.58
N THR A 901 9.05 25.65 17.50
CA THR A 901 8.21 26.14 18.60
C THR A 901 8.33 25.30 19.88
N TRP A 902 8.60 23.99 19.75
CA TRP A 902 8.87 23.14 20.92
C TRP A 902 10.21 23.49 21.59
N LEU A 903 11.29 23.68 20.83
CA LEU A 903 12.61 24.08 21.36
C LEU A 903 12.55 25.46 22.02
N GLU A 904 11.86 26.43 21.41
CA GLU A 904 11.66 27.78 21.95
C GLU A 904 11.09 27.77 23.38
N ARG A 905 10.15 26.85 23.67
CA ARG A 905 9.56 26.67 25.00
C ARG A 905 10.53 26.09 26.04
N GLN A 906 11.68 25.57 25.63
CA GLN A 906 12.73 25.05 26.53
C GLN A 906 13.84 26.06 26.81
N GLN A 907 13.76 27.28 26.25
CA GLN A 907 14.67 28.38 26.55
C GLN A 907 14.36 28.93 27.96
N GLY A 908 15.39 29.11 28.78
CA GLY A 908 15.28 29.71 30.11
C GLY A 908 15.23 31.23 30.06
N GLN A 909 14.88 31.86 31.19
CA GLN A 909 14.81 33.34 31.35
C GLN A 909 16.15 34.06 31.08
N HIS A 910 17.27 33.33 31.06
CA HIS A 910 18.60 33.85 30.74
C HIS A 910 19.06 33.55 29.29
N GLY A 911 18.17 33.06 28.42
CA GLY A 911 18.45 32.76 27.02
C GLY A 911 19.13 31.41 26.75
N CYS A 912 19.63 30.74 27.77
CA CYS A 912 20.21 29.39 27.69
C CYS A 912 19.12 28.31 27.57
N PHE A 913 19.38 27.23 26.84
CA PHE A 913 18.47 26.09 26.70
C PHE A 913 18.69 25.02 27.78
N ARG A 914 17.59 24.48 28.31
CA ARG A 914 17.62 23.42 29.33
C ARG A 914 17.95 22.04 28.74
N THR A 915 18.73 21.26 29.47
CA THR A 915 18.91 19.82 29.17
C THR A 915 17.64 19.05 29.55
N LEU A 916 16.94 18.50 28.56
CA LEU A 916 15.73 17.68 28.76
C LEU A 916 15.82 16.37 27.97
N GLY A 917 15.09 15.36 28.46
CA GLY A 917 15.23 13.97 28.04
C GLY A 917 16.52 13.33 28.55
N LYS A 918 16.71 12.05 28.23
CA LYS A 918 18.01 11.37 28.30
C LYS A 918 18.37 10.91 26.89
N LEU A 919 19.67 10.87 26.60
CA LEU A 919 20.23 10.29 25.39
C LEU A 919 20.97 9.03 25.81
N LEU A 920 20.82 7.94 25.07
CA LEU A 920 21.34 6.62 25.49
C LEU A 920 22.66 6.29 24.80
N ASN A 921 22.82 6.75 23.56
CA ASN A 921 24.09 6.77 22.84
C ASN A 921 24.82 8.11 23.01
N ASN A 922 25.55 8.30 24.12
CA ASN A 922 26.36 9.51 24.34
C ASN A 922 27.42 9.75 23.24
N ARG A 923 27.79 8.73 22.45
CA ARG A 923 28.67 8.88 21.26
C ARG A 923 28.03 9.66 20.10
N MET A 924 26.73 9.94 20.17
CA MET A 924 26.06 10.92 19.32
C MET A 924 26.06 12.33 19.92
N LYS A 925 25.94 12.45 21.25
CA LYS A 925 25.91 13.74 21.94
C LYS A 925 27.26 14.47 21.84
N GLY A 926 28.36 13.73 21.66
CA GLY A 926 29.70 14.27 21.54
C GLY A 926 30.19 14.91 22.83
N GLY A 927 31.00 15.95 22.71
CA GLY A 927 31.42 16.77 23.85
C GLY A 927 30.32 17.61 24.52
N VAL A 928 29.07 17.60 24.03
CA VAL A 928 27.96 18.38 24.61
C VAL A 928 27.52 17.76 25.94
N THR A 929 28.02 18.25 27.06
CA THR A 929 27.66 17.77 28.41
C THR A 929 26.62 18.63 29.11
N ASP A 930 26.72 19.94 28.98
CA ASP A 930 26.17 20.98 29.85
C ASP A 930 25.23 21.96 29.12
N GLU A 931 24.63 22.91 29.84
CA GLU A 931 23.68 23.87 29.25
C GLU A 931 24.36 24.89 28.30
N VAL A 932 25.64 25.21 28.46
CA VAL A 932 26.37 26.15 27.59
C VAL A 932 26.69 25.48 26.26
N THR A 933 27.26 24.27 26.28
CA THR A 933 27.53 23.49 25.06
C THR A 933 26.25 23.10 24.34
N LEU A 934 25.16 22.78 25.07
CA LEU A 934 23.85 22.55 24.47
C LEU A 934 23.30 23.83 23.80
N THR A 935 23.38 24.97 24.49
CA THR A 935 22.93 26.26 23.92
C THR A 935 23.74 26.60 22.67
N ALA A 936 25.07 26.44 22.70
CA ALA A 936 25.93 26.71 21.55
C ALA A 936 25.59 25.82 20.34
N TYR A 937 25.32 24.53 20.58
CA TYR A 937 24.90 23.58 19.55
C TYR A 937 23.53 23.92 18.94
N ILE A 938 22.54 24.30 19.76
CA ILE A 938 21.22 24.71 19.28
C ILE A 938 21.30 26.02 18.49
N THR A 939 22.04 27.02 18.98
CA THR A 939 22.23 28.30 18.27
C THR A 939 22.96 28.10 16.95
N ALA A 940 24.03 27.30 16.91
CA ALA A 940 24.70 26.94 15.64
C ALA A 940 23.76 26.21 14.67
N SER A 941 22.93 25.30 15.17
CA SER A 941 21.92 24.59 14.38
C SER A 941 20.88 25.53 13.76
N MET A 942 20.45 26.56 14.49
CA MET A 942 19.51 27.58 13.99
C MET A 942 20.16 28.48 12.93
N LEU A 943 21.40 28.94 13.17
CA LEU A 943 22.16 29.76 12.23
C LEU A 943 22.50 29.00 10.94
N GLU A 944 22.80 27.70 11.01
CA GLU A 944 23.01 26.83 9.83
C GLU A 944 21.78 26.70 8.92
N LEU A 945 20.58 27.03 9.42
CA LEU A 945 19.33 27.06 8.66
C LEU A 945 18.98 28.47 8.15
N ASN A 946 19.93 29.40 8.20
CA ASN A 946 19.79 30.80 7.80
C ASN A 946 18.71 31.57 8.59
N MET A 947 18.44 31.19 9.84
CA MET A 947 17.63 32.03 10.74
C MET A 947 18.36 33.36 11.00
N SER A 948 17.60 34.46 11.10
CA SER A 948 18.20 35.77 11.37
C SER A 948 18.85 35.79 12.75
N VAL A 949 19.99 36.48 12.86
CA VAL A 949 20.60 36.86 14.16
C VAL A 949 19.62 37.71 14.99
N THR A 950 18.65 38.38 14.34
CA THR A 950 17.57 39.16 14.97
C THR A 950 16.32 38.33 15.31
N ASP A 951 16.32 37.01 15.16
CA ASP A 951 15.28 36.17 15.75
C ASP A 951 15.46 36.22 17.28
N PRO A 952 14.42 36.53 18.08
CA PRO A 952 14.56 36.72 19.53
C PRO A 952 15.11 35.49 20.25
N VAL A 953 14.90 34.30 19.70
CA VAL A 953 15.42 33.05 20.26
C VAL A 953 16.94 33.01 20.11
N VAL A 954 17.44 33.40 18.93
CA VAL A 954 18.87 33.43 18.59
C VAL A 954 19.60 34.53 19.35
N ASP A 955 19.04 35.74 19.43
CA ASP A 955 19.63 36.88 20.14
C ASP A 955 19.75 36.64 21.66
N HIS A 956 18.71 36.09 22.29
CA HIS A 956 18.76 35.70 23.69
C HIS A 956 19.81 34.59 23.95
N SER A 957 19.92 33.60 23.07
CA SER A 957 20.95 32.55 23.23
C SER A 957 22.36 33.06 22.97
N LEU A 958 22.60 33.92 21.98
CA LEU A 958 23.90 34.58 21.80
C LEU A 958 24.27 35.43 23.02
N SER A 959 23.29 36.08 23.66
CA SER A 959 23.47 36.82 24.91
C SER A 959 23.84 35.91 26.10
N CYS A 960 23.23 34.72 26.22
CA CYS A 960 23.67 33.68 27.16
C CYS A 960 25.14 33.30 26.90
N LEU A 961 25.46 32.91 25.67
CA LEU A 961 26.77 32.38 25.30
C LEU A 961 27.90 33.41 25.48
N LYS A 962 27.63 34.70 25.23
CA LYS A 962 28.62 35.77 25.44
C LYS A 962 29.13 35.84 26.87
N ASN A 963 28.27 35.67 27.87
CA ASN A 963 28.68 35.65 29.28
C ASN A 963 29.62 34.47 29.58
N SER A 964 29.34 33.29 29.01
CA SER A 964 30.16 32.09 29.16
C SER A 964 31.54 32.19 28.49
N THR A 965 31.78 33.11 27.56
CA THR A 965 33.11 33.30 26.92
C THR A 965 34.22 33.80 27.86
N SER A 966 33.92 33.95 29.15
CA SER A 966 34.87 34.26 30.22
C SER A 966 35.54 32.99 30.80
N ASP A 967 34.92 31.82 30.67
CA ASP A 967 35.50 30.53 31.07
C ASP A 967 35.95 29.76 29.82
N LEU A 968 37.27 29.56 29.71
CA LEU A 968 37.93 28.86 28.61
C LEU A 968 38.55 27.53 29.07
N SER A 969 38.19 27.03 30.26
CA SER A 969 38.71 25.77 30.82
C SER A 969 38.33 24.52 30.01
N ASN A 970 37.28 24.62 29.19
CA ASN A 970 36.77 23.54 28.35
C ASN A 970 37.12 23.80 26.87
N THR A 971 38.09 23.04 26.34
CA THR A 971 38.56 23.13 24.94
C THR A 971 37.43 22.86 23.95
N TYR A 972 36.60 21.83 24.19
CA TYR A 972 35.43 21.53 23.36
C TYR A 972 34.43 22.70 23.31
N ALA A 973 34.06 23.25 24.47
CA ALA A 973 33.15 24.39 24.53
C ALA A 973 33.73 25.61 23.79
N THR A 974 35.04 25.86 23.94
CA THR A 974 35.74 26.95 23.24
C THR A 974 35.69 26.79 21.72
N ALA A 975 35.91 25.58 21.19
CA ALA A 975 35.83 25.29 19.76
C ALA A 975 34.40 25.43 19.20
N LEU A 976 33.40 24.92 19.92
CA LEU A 976 32.00 25.03 19.54
C LEU A 976 31.52 26.50 19.57
N LEU A 977 31.89 27.26 20.60
CA LEU A 977 31.62 28.71 20.68
C LEU A 977 32.29 29.48 19.51
N ALA A 978 33.54 29.15 19.17
CA ALA A 978 34.23 29.77 18.03
C ALA A 978 33.48 29.53 16.71
N TYR A 979 32.90 28.34 16.52
CA TYR A 979 32.05 28.05 15.37
C TYR A 979 30.73 28.84 15.42
N THR A 980 30.00 28.82 16.55
CA THR A 980 28.73 29.53 16.72
C THR A 980 28.88 31.04 16.48
N PHE A 981 29.92 31.69 17.02
CA PHE A 981 30.19 33.11 16.77
C PHE A 981 30.69 33.40 15.34
N THR A 982 31.34 32.44 14.67
CA THR A 982 31.64 32.55 13.22
C THR A 982 30.35 32.61 12.41
N LEU A 983 29.38 31.73 12.69
CA LEU A 983 28.07 31.73 12.01
C LEU A 983 27.25 32.99 12.32
N ALA A 984 27.32 33.52 13.55
CA ALA A 984 26.64 34.74 13.95
C ALA A 984 27.29 36.04 13.40
N GLY A 985 28.48 35.95 12.78
CA GLY A 985 29.23 37.09 12.26
C GLY A 985 30.01 37.90 13.30
N ASP A 986 30.11 37.43 14.54
CA ASP A 986 30.84 38.11 15.62
C ASP A 986 32.35 37.83 15.52
N MET A 987 32.99 38.57 14.61
CA MET A 987 34.39 38.36 14.25
C MET A 987 35.37 38.69 15.40
N GLU A 988 35.01 39.57 16.33
CA GLU A 988 35.83 39.93 17.49
C GLU A 988 35.85 38.78 18.51
N THR A 989 34.67 38.28 18.91
CA THR A 989 34.56 37.14 19.83
C THR A 989 35.20 35.89 19.23
N ARG A 990 34.97 35.65 17.93
CA ARG A 990 35.61 34.57 17.15
C ARG A 990 37.14 34.67 17.19
N ALA A 991 37.72 35.84 16.91
CA ALA A 991 39.18 36.00 16.85
C ALA A 991 39.86 35.68 18.19
N ARG A 992 39.28 36.17 19.31
CA ARG A 992 39.77 35.88 20.67
C ARG A 992 39.72 34.39 21.00
N LEU A 993 38.64 33.69 20.64
CA LEU A 993 38.49 32.25 20.88
C LEU A 993 39.48 31.42 20.04
N LEU A 994 39.61 31.73 18.74
CA LEU A 994 40.58 31.06 17.86
C LEU A 994 42.04 31.31 18.29
N GLN A 995 42.36 32.52 18.75
CA GLN A 995 43.69 32.82 19.29
C GLN A 995 44.01 31.97 20.53
N HIS A 996 43.05 31.76 21.44
CA HIS A 996 43.26 30.87 22.58
C HIS A 996 43.42 29.41 22.15
N LEU A 997 42.57 28.91 21.23
CA LEU A 997 42.67 27.56 20.70
C LEU A 997 44.05 27.29 20.06
N ASP A 998 44.64 28.26 19.35
CA ASP A 998 45.97 28.11 18.76
C ASP A 998 47.06 27.92 19.83
N THR A 999 46.97 28.60 20.98
CA THR A 999 47.93 28.45 22.10
C THR A 999 47.89 27.09 22.80
N ILE A 1000 46.81 26.31 22.61
CA ILE A 1000 46.64 24.96 23.17
C ILE A 1000 46.62 23.88 22.08
N SER A 1001 47.11 24.20 20.87
CA SER A 1001 47.15 23.28 19.74
C SER A 1001 48.35 22.31 19.79
N PHE A 1002 48.12 21.05 19.44
CA PHE A 1002 49.17 20.03 19.34
C PHE A 1002 49.75 20.02 17.91
N GLN A 1003 51.07 20.21 17.79
CA GLN A 1003 51.76 20.38 16.52
C GLN A 1003 52.89 19.36 16.32
N GLU A 1004 52.61 18.30 15.56
CA GLU A 1004 53.57 17.23 15.25
C GLU A 1004 53.81 17.15 13.73
N GLY A 1005 55.06 17.24 13.27
CA GLY A 1005 55.39 16.99 11.84
C GLY A 1005 54.67 17.86 10.81
N GLY A 1006 54.15 19.02 11.21
CA GLY A 1006 53.31 19.89 10.36
C GLY A 1006 51.80 19.61 10.43
N LEU A 1007 51.35 18.64 11.22
CA LEU A 1007 49.93 18.43 11.57
C LEU A 1007 49.46 19.45 12.61
N LEU A 1008 48.15 19.54 12.83
CA LEU A 1008 47.49 20.36 13.86
C LEU A 1008 46.25 19.62 14.38
N HIS A 1009 46.11 19.50 15.71
CA HIS A 1009 44.93 18.93 16.37
C HIS A 1009 44.76 19.43 17.81
N TRP A 1010 43.63 19.08 18.44
CA TRP A 1010 43.25 19.49 19.80
C TRP A 1010 42.69 18.32 20.61
N SER A 1011 42.94 18.32 21.92
CA SER A 1011 42.38 17.36 22.89
C SER A 1011 41.88 18.10 24.14
N GLN A 1012 41.06 17.42 24.95
CA GLN A 1012 40.43 18.00 26.14
C GLN A 1012 41.35 17.97 27.38
N SER A 1013 42.20 16.94 27.51
CA SER A 1013 43.21 16.84 28.58
C SER A 1013 44.33 15.88 28.17
N SER A 1014 45.48 15.99 28.81
CA SER A 1014 46.65 15.11 28.58
C SER A 1014 46.56 13.74 29.25
N SER A 1015 45.46 13.43 29.95
CA SER A 1015 45.27 12.18 30.70
C SER A 1015 43.99 11.42 30.36
N GLU A 1016 43.03 12.03 29.65
CA GLU A 1016 41.77 11.41 29.22
C GLU A 1016 41.54 11.60 27.71
N THR A 1017 42.51 11.14 26.93
CA THR A 1017 42.50 11.15 25.46
C THR A 1017 41.48 10.16 24.90
N SER A 1018 40.27 10.65 24.60
CA SER A 1018 39.32 9.95 23.75
C SER A 1018 39.52 10.42 22.31
N PRO A 1019 39.97 9.57 21.37
CA PRO A 1019 40.29 10.00 20.00
C PRO A 1019 39.06 10.49 19.23
N SER A 1020 37.87 10.06 19.66
CA SER A 1020 36.57 10.54 19.17
C SER A 1020 36.40 12.05 19.40
N LEU A 1021 36.60 12.52 20.64
CA LEU A 1021 36.46 13.93 21.00
C LEU A 1021 37.52 14.80 20.32
N GLU A 1022 38.74 14.30 20.15
CA GLU A 1022 39.83 15.01 19.45
C GLU A 1022 39.48 15.32 17.99
N VAL A 1023 38.83 14.37 17.30
CA VAL A 1023 38.30 14.57 15.94
C VAL A 1023 37.13 15.56 15.93
N GLU A 1024 36.21 15.50 16.90
CA GLU A 1024 35.08 16.45 16.97
C GLU A 1024 35.57 17.90 17.22
N ILE A 1025 36.45 18.12 18.21
CA ILE A 1025 37.04 19.44 18.51
C ILE A 1025 37.76 19.99 17.27
N SER A 1026 38.69 19.21 16.70
CA SER A 1026 39.50 19.64 15.55
C SER A 1026 38.64 19.97 14.32
N SER A 1027 37.50 19.29 14.16
CA SER A 1027 36.54 19.56 13.09
C SER A 1027 35.74 20.84 13.30
N TYR A 1028 35.33 21.18 14.54
CA TYR A 1028 34.73 22.49 14.83
C TYR A 1028 35.71 23.64 14.63
N VAL A 1029 36.99 23.48 14.99
CA VAL A 1029 38.01 24.52 14.70
C VAL A 1029 38.15 24.72 13.18
N LEU A 1030 38.22 23.62 12.40
CA LEU A 1030 38.28 23.67 10.94
C LEU A 1030 37.03 24.37 10.34
N LEU A 1031 35.83 24.08 10.84
CA LEU A 1031 34.58 24.75 10.43
C LEU A 1031 34.59 26.24 10.80
N ALA A 1032 35.08 26.61 11.99
CA ALA A 1032 35.22 28.01 12.43
C ALA A 1032 36.26 28.78 11.60
N SER A 1033 37.35 28.13 11.17
CA SER A 1033 38.32 28.71 10.23
C SER A 1033 37.70 28.96 8.85
N LEU A 1034 37.01 27.96 8.28
CA LEU A 1034 36.53 28.00 6.89
C LEU A 1034 35.22 28.77 6.66
N SER A 1035 34.38 28.95 7.69
CA SER A 1035 33.05 29.56 7.52
C SER A 1035 33.05 31.10 7.45
N ALA A 1036 34.20 31.76 7.63
CA ALA A 1036 34.29 33.21 7.59
C ALA A 1036 34.19 33.81 6.17
N SER A 1037 33.63 35.03 6.10
CA SER A 1037 33.35 35.75 4.85
C SER A 1037 34.60 36.33 4.17
N SER A 1038 35.54 36.84 4.97
CA SER A 1038 36.86 37.33 4.55
C SER A 1038 37.85 36.15 4.46
N ARG A 1039 38.81 36.23 3.53
CA ARG A 1039 39.64 35.08 3.12
C ARG A 1039 41.10 35.49 2.96
N SER A 1040 42.03 34.71 3.50
CA SER A 1040 43.45 34.74 3.18
C SER A 1040 43.95 33.38 2.70
N THR A 1041 45.05 33.35 1.97
CA THR A 1041 45.73 32.09 1.60
C THR A 1041 46.34 31.38 2.82
N SER A 1042 46.69 32.14 3.87
CA SER A 1042 47.11 31.63 5.18
C SER A 1042 46.04 30.76 5.86
N ASP A 1043 44.75 31.12 5.76
CA ASP A 1043 43.66 30.33 6.35
C ASP A 1043 43.56 28.93 5.72
N LEU A 1044 43.77 28.83 4.41
CA LEU A 1044 43.82 27.54 3.69
C LEU A 1044 45.06 26.72 4.05
N GLY A 1045 46.20 27.39 4.28
CA GLY A 1045 47.40 26.76 4.81
C GLY A 1045 47.17 26.16 6.20
N TYR A 1046 46.57 26.94 7.10
CA TYR A 1046 46.18 26.50 8.45
C TYR A 1046 45.23 25.30 8.40
N ALA A 1047 44.13 25.43 7.65
CA ALA A 1047 43.15 24.36 7.45
C ALA A 1047 43.77 23.07 6.89
N SER A 1048 44.74 23.16 5.96
CA SER A 1048 45.40 21.99 5.38
C SER A 1048 46.15 21.14 6.43
N ARG A 1049 46.71 21.75 7.47
CA ARG A 1049 47.41 21.05 8.57
C ARG A 1049 46.45 20.21 9.40
N ILE A 1050 45.25 20.74 9.65
CA ILE A 1050 44.16 20.05 10.37
C ILE A 1050 43.62 18.90 9.51
N VAL A 1051 43.36 19.15 8.22
CA VAL A 1051 42.83 18.14 7.29
C VAL A 1051 43.78 16.96 7.10
N ARG A 1052 45.10 17.20 7.03
CA ARG A 1052 46.10 16.11 6.96
C ARG A 1052 46.12 15.24 8.22
N TRP A 1053 45.74 15.78 9.39
CA TRP A 1053 45.55 15.00 10.62
C TRP A 1053 44.21 14.24 10.60
N LEU A 1054 43.10 14.90 10.23
CA LEU A 1054 41.78 14.26 10.13
C LEU A 1054 41.78 13.07 9.17
N VAL A 1055 42.45 13.16 8.01
CA VAL A 1055 42.57 12.02 7.08
C VAL A 1055 43.35 10.85 7.72
N ARG A 1056 44.31 11.10 8.62
CA ARG A 1056 44.99 10.02 9.39
C ARG A 1056 44.08 9.31 10.39
N GLN A 1057 42.97 9.92 10.82
CA GLN A 1057 42.00 9.34 11.77
C GLN A 1057 40.81 8.60 11.09
N GLN A 1058 40.75 8.57 9.76
CA GLN A 1058 39.72 7.81 9.04
C GLN A 1058 39.94 6.29 9.17
N ASN A 1059 38.87 5.52 9.31
CA ASN A 1059 38.89 4.07 9.26
C ASN A 1059 38.89 3.53 7.81
N ALA A 1060 38.95 2.21 7.64
CA ALA A 1060 38.97 1.53 6.34
C ALA A 1060 37.78 1.87 5.42
N TYR A 1061 36.66 2.33 5.99
CA TYR A 1061 35.41 2.62 5.28
C TYR A 1061 35.22 4.12 5.01
N GLY A 1062 36.13 4.98 5.49
CA GLY A 1062 36.08 6.44 5.34
C GLY A 1062 35.32 7.19 6.45
N GLY A 1063 34.83 6.49 7.47
CA GLY A 1063 34.26 7.07 8.69
C GLY A 1063 35.31 7.25 9.80
N PHE A 1064 34.88 7.61 11.00
CA PHE A 1064 35.74 7.86 12.16
C PHE A 1064 35.39 6.92 13.34
N SER A 1065 35.57 7.36 14.60
CA SER A 1065 35.45 6.52 15.81
C SER A 1065 34.04 6.46 16.40
N SER A 1066 33.18 7.44 16.09
CA SER A 1066 31.80 7.53 16.56
C SER A 1066 30.87 8.09 15.49
N THR A 1067 29.58 8.27 15.84
CA THR A 1067 28.64 9.00 15.01
C THR A 1067 29.02 10.47 14.89
N GLN A 1068 29.22 11.14 16.03
CA GLN A 1068 29.29 12.59 16.07
C GLN A 1068 30.58 13.12 15.46
N ASP A 1069 31.72 12.50 15.77
CA ASP A 1069 32.98 12.83 15.12
C ASP A 1069 32.91 12.60 13.60
N THR A 1070 32.32 11.49 13.14
CA THR A 1070 32.09 11.23 11.72
C THR A 1070 31.21 12.31 11.07
N VAL A 1071 30.11 12.72 11.70
CA VAL A 1071 29.20 13.74 11.14
C VAL A 1071 29.90 15.11 11.02
N VAL A 1072 30.54 15.60 12.10
CA VAL A 1072 31.19 16.92 12.09
C VAL A 1072 32.45 16.91 11.23
N ALA A 1073 33.24 15.83 11.22
CA ALA A 1073 34.41 15.70 10.36
C ALA A 1073 34.04 15.60 8.88
N LEU A 1074 33.01 14.83 8.50
CA LEU A 1074 32.53 14.80 7.11
C LEU A 1074 32.01 16.17 6.67
N GLN A 1075 31.29 16.91 7.53
CA GLN A 1075 30.88 18.29 7.25
C GLN A 1075 32.10 19.22 7.04
N ALA A 1076 33.13 19.12 7.90
CA ALA A 1076 34.33 19.93 7.82
C ALA A 1076 35.20 19.62 6.59
N LEU A 1077 35.37 18.33 6.28
CA LEU A 1077 36.09 17.84 5.09
C LEU A 1077 35.33 18.17 3.80
N ALA A 1078 34.00 18.09 3.80
CA ALA A 1078 33.15 18.55 2.69
C ALA A 1078 33.37 20.04 2.43
N LEU A 1079 33.25 20.87 3.48
CA LEU A 1079 33.47 22.31 3.38
C LEU A 1079 34.88 22.63 2.85
N TYR A 1080 35.93 22.03 3.43
CA TYR A 1080 37.31 22.21 2.97
C TYR A 1080 37.47 21.83 1.48
N SER A 1081 36.93 20.68 1.08
CA SER A 1081 37.04 20.20 -0.30
C SER A 1081 36.40 21.16 -1.28
N THR A 1082 35.23 21.75 -0.98
CA THR A 1082 34.60 22.77 -1.83
C THR A 1082 35.41 24.06 -1.97
N ARG A 1083 36.35 24.35 -1.05
CA ARG A 1083 37.23 25.53 -1.11
C ARG A 1083 38.57 25.26 -1.81
N VAL A 1084 39.01 24.01 -1.86
CA VAL A 1084 40.31 23.58 -2.44
C VAL A 1084 40.15 22.86 -3.78
N PHE A 1085 38.92 22.53 -4.19
CA PHE A 1085 38.61 21.89 -5.47
C PHE A 1085 39.12 22.67 -6.68
N SER A 1086 40.08 22.08 -7.41
CA SER A 1086 40.49 22.53 -8.74
C SER A 1086 39.81 21.72 -9.85
N ARG A 1087 39.56 22.35 -11.00
CA ARG A 1087 39.03 21.72 -12.22
C ARG A 1087 40.12 21.03 -13.08
N GLY A 1088 41.34 20.90 -12.56
CA GLY A 1088 42.47 20.35 -13.31
C GLY A 1088 43.64 19.94 -12.43
N GLY A 1089 44.37 18.94 -12.92
CA GLY A 1089 45.50 18.31 -12.28
C GLY A 1089 45.55 16.81 -12.59
N ALA A 1090 46.73 16.21 -12.52
CA ALA A 1090 46.91 14.77 -12.60
C ALA A 1090 48.10 14.34 -11.75
N SER A 1091 48.04 13.14 -11.17
CA SER A 1091 49.11 12.54 -10.39
C SER A 1091 49.20 11.04 -10.62
N THR A 1092 50.41 10.49 -10.50
CA THR A 1092 50.66 9.05 -10.48
C THR A 1092 51.12 8.64 -9.09
N VAL A 1093 50.50 7.60 -8.55
CA VAL A 1093 50.85 6.98 -7.28
C VAL A 1093 51.58 5.67 -7.58
N THR A 1094 52.78 5.51 -7.04
CA THR A 1094 53.61 4.32 -7.18
C THR A 1094 53.81 3.69 -5.80
N LEU A 1095 53.26 2.49 -5.59
CA LEU A 1095 53.65 1.64 -4.46
C LEU A 1095 54.85 0.78 -4.87
N ARG A 1096 55.79 0.59 -3.95
CA ARG A 1096 56.81 -0.45 -4.00
C ARG A 1096 56.60 -1.39 -2.80
N SER A 1097 56.52 -2.68 -3.06
CA SER A 1097 56.33 -3.73 -2.03
C SER A 1097 57.67 -4.29 -1.51
N PRO A 1098 57.67 -5.02 -0.38
CA PRO A 1098 58.83 -5.75 0.14
C PRO A 1098 59.48 -6.69 -0.89
N SER A 1099 58.67 -7.40 -1.69
CA SER A 1099 59.14 -8.27 -2.78
C SER A 1099 59.74 -7.52 -3.99
N GLY A 1100 59.62 -6.19 -4.04
CA GLY A 1100 60.08 -5.34 -5.13
C GLY A 1100 59.03 -5.09 -6.24
N ASP A 1101 57.86 -5.71 -6.11
CA ASP A 1101 56.72 -5.54 -7.02
C ASP A 1101 56.21 -4.09 -6.98
N ARG A 1102 55.79 -3.57 -8.14
CA ARG A 1102 55.38 -2.17 -8.30
C ARG A 1102 53.93 -2.04 -8.74
N CYS A 1103 53.13 -1.31 -7.97
CA CYS A 1103 51.75 -0.98 -8.32
C CYS A 1103 51.66 0.50 -8.71
N LEU A 1104 51.19 0.76 -9.93
CA LEU A 1104 50.98 2.10 -10.49
C LEU A 1104 49.49 2.41 -10.56
N PHE A 1105 49.11 3.59 -10.07
CA PHE A 1105 47.75 4.13 -10.14
C PHE A 1105 47.79 5.53 -10.73
N HIS A 1106 46.87 5.85 -11.63
CA HIS A 1106 46.77 7.18 -12.22
C HIS A 1106 45.51 7.87 -11.69
N VAL A 1107 45.69 9.10 -11.20
CA VAL A 1107 44.64 9.97 -10.67
C VAL A 1107 44.50 11.17 -11.60
N ASN A 1108 43.32 11.33 -12.18
CA ASN A 1108 42.93 12.41 -13.09
C ASN A 1108 41.48 12.83 -12.83
N GLN A 1109 40.98 13.85 -13.54
CA GLN A 1109 39.65 14.41 -13.30
C GLN A 1109 38.51 13.39 -13.49
N ASN A 1110 38.62 12.45 -14.42
CA ASN A 1110 37.55 11.50 -14.74
C ASN A 1110 37.46 10.34 -13.74
N ASN A 1111 38.57 10.01 -13.06
CA ASN A 1111 38.64 8.93 -12.07
C ASN A 1111 38.93 9.42 -10.64
N LYS A 1112 38.71 10.73 -10.39
CA LYS A 1112 38.98 11.38 -9.09
C LYS A 1112 38.22 10.75 -7.92
N LEU A 1113 36.93 10.42 -8.14
CA LEU A 1113 36.07 9.68 -7.20
C LEU A 1113 36.14 8.16 -7.36
N LEU A 1114 36.84 7.63 -8.37
CA LEU A 1114 36.96 6.19 -8.57
C LEU A 1114 37.96 5.62 -7.56
N TYR A 1115 37.45 4.82 -6.64
CA TYR A 1115 38.25 4.05 -5.70
C TYR A 1115 39.02 2.95 -6.44
N GLN A 1116 40.34 3.07 -6.44
CA GLN A 1116 41.23 2.11 -7.07
C GLN A 1116 41.90 1.30 -5.96
N GLU A 1117 41.39 0.10 -5.70
CA GLU A 1117 41.94 -0.83 -4.71
C GLU A 1117 42.66 -2.00 -5.39
N ARG A 1118 43.75 -2.45 -4.76
CA ARG A 1118 44.47 -3.66 -5.14
C ARG A 1118 44.93 -4.41 -3.90
N ALA A 1119 44.59 -5.69 -3.80
CA ALA A 1119 45.18 -6.60 -2.82
C ALA A 1119 46.68 -6.79 -3.13
N LEU A 1120 47.50 -6.80 -2.07
CA LEU A 1120 48.94 -7.02 -2.14
C LEU A 1120 49.26 -8.50 -1.87
N GLN A 1121 50.34 -9.01 -2.45
CA GLN A 1121 50.75 -10.42 -2.26
C GLN A 1121 51.57 -10.62 -0.99
N ASP A 1122 52.45 -9.67 -0.67
CA ASP A 1122 53.17 -9.63 0.59
C ASP A 1122 52.18 -9.35 1.74
N THR A 1123 52.30 -10.08 2.85
CA THR A 1123 51.47 -9.91 4.07
C THR A 1123 52.21 -9.23 5.22
N GLU A 1124 53.52 -8.97 5.06
CA GLU A 1124 54.40 -8.34 6.05
C GLU A 1124 55.49 -7.54 5.37
N GLY A 1125 56.09 -6.59 6.09
CA GLY A 1125 57.29 -5.86 5.69
C GLY A 1125 57.07 -4.38 5.39
N LYS A 1126 58.07 -3.77 4.77
CA LYS A 1126 58.12 -2.33 4.51
C LYS A 1126 57.61 -1.96 3.11
N TYR A 1127 56.60 -1.09 3.07
CA TYR A 1127 56.04 -0.52 1.84
C TYR A 1127 56.43 0.95 1.71
N SER A 1128 56.70 1.41 0.48
CA SER A 1128 56.90 2.84 0.18
C SER A 1128 55.86 3.33 -0.84
N VAL A 1129 55.20 4.44 -0.53
CA VAL A 1129 54.24 5.14 -1.40
C VAL A 1129 54.87 6.43 -1.92
N GLU A 1130 54.98 6.55 -3.24
CA GLU A 1130 55.55 7.71 -3.94
C GLU A 1130 54.47 8.36 -4.82
N VAL A 1131 54.24 9.67 -4.68
CA VAL A 1131 53.20 10.42 -5.42
C VAL A 1131 53.82 11.59 -6.17
N GLN A 1132 53.69 11.58 -7.49
CA GLN A 1132 54.24 12.61 -8.39
C GLN A 1132 53.14 13.21 -9.26
N GLY A 1133 53.09 14.54 -9.36
CA GLY A 1133 52.15 15.26 -10.22
C GLY A 1133 51.74 16.62 -9.69
N SER A 1134 50.47 16.97 -9.91
CA SER A 1134 49.87 18.24 -9.52
C SER A 1134 48.47 18.12 -8.89
N ALA A 1135 47.96 16.90 -8.71
CA ALA A 1135 46.69 16.63 -8.01
C ALA A 1135 46.95 15.95 -6.66
N CYS A 1136 46.15 16.28 -5.65
CA CYS A 1136 46.15 15.53 -4.40
C CYS A 1136 45.71 14.08 -4.62
N ALA A 1137 46.39 13.14 -3.97
CA ALA A 1137 45.97 11.76 -3.83
C ALA A 1137 45.74 11.44 -2.34
N SER A 1138 44.61 10.79 -2.04
CA SER A 1138 44.38 10.13 -0.76
C SER A 1138 44.76 8.66 -0.90
N VAL A 1139 45.70 8.19 -0.10
CA VAL A 1139 46.20 6.81 -0.13
C VAL A 1139 45.98 6.16 1.23
N GLN A 1140 45.49 4.92 1.24
CA GLN A 1140 45.34 4.11 2.44
C GLN A 1140 45.91 2.72 2.21
N VAL A 1141 46.70 2.22 3.17
CA VAL A 1141 47.04 0.81 3.32
C VAL A 1141 46.17 0.24 4.44
N SER A 1142 45.34 -0.76 4.11
CA SER A 1142 44.46 -1.45 5.05
C SER A 1142 44.93 -2.89 5.24
N GLU A 1143 45.30 -3.23 6.47
CA GLU A 1143 45.56 -4.58 6.93
C GLU A 1143 44.28 -5.14 7.57
N TYR A 1144 43.87 -6.34 7.20
CA TYR A 1144 42.82 -7.09 7.90
C TYR A 1144 43.36 -8.45 8.33
N THR A 1145 43.10 -8.83 9.57
CA THR A 1145 43.55 -10.09 10.17
C THR A 1145 42.46 -10.70 11.05
N SER A 1146 42.29 -12.03 11.03
CA SER A 1146 41.44 -12.72 12.01
C SER A 1146 42.31 -13.23 13.15
N LEU A 1147 41.96 -12.85 14.39
CA LEU A 1147 42.72 -13.20 15.58
C LEU A 1147 42.02 -14.27 16.42
N LEU A 1148 42.77 -15.30 16.83
CA LEU A 1148 42.36 -16.23 17.88
C LEU A 1148 42.56 -15.58 19.25
N GLN A 1149 41.50 -14.94 19.75
CA GLN A 1149 41.55 -14.19 21.00
C GLN A 1149 41.27 -15.10 22.21
N SER A 1150 42.34 -15.49 22.91
CA SER A 1150 42.22 -16.09 24.25
C SER A 1150 41.60 -15.09 25.23
N CYS A 1151 40.45 -15.43 25.84
CA CYS A 1151 39.81 -14.58 26.85
C CYS A 1151 40.72 -14.39 28.08
N GLY A 1152 41.31 -13.20 28.21
CA GLY A 1152 42.19 -12.86 29.33
C GLY A 1152 41.44 -12.70 30.66
N ALA A 1153 41.28 -13.79 31.40
CA ALA A 1153 40.88 -13.87 32.81
C ALA A 1153 39.55 -13.20 33.25
N ARG A 1154 38.74 -12.68 32.31
CA ARG A 1154 37.53 -11.85 32.62
C ARG A 1154 36.26 -12.26 31.87
N CYS A 1155 36.21 -13.49 31.35
CA CYS A 1155 35.00 -14.06 30.76
C CYS A 1155 34.73 -15.41 31.44
N THR A 1156 33.60 -15.51 32.16
CA THR A 1156 33.19 -16.75 32.82
C THR A 1156 32.54 -17.68 31.79
N LEU A 1157 32.99 -18.93 31.74
CA LEU A 1157 32.48 -19.93 30.80
C LEU A 1157 31.04 -20.34 31.13
N ILE A 1158 30.23 -20.56 30.08
CA ILE A 1158 28.82 -20.94 30.18
C ILE A 1158 28.73 -22.42 30.55
N HIS A 1159 27.86 -22.75 31.53
CA HIS A 1159 27.47 -24.13 31.81
C HIS A 1159 26.40 -24.57 30.80
N ILE A 1160 26.72 -25.52 29.94
CA ILE A 1160 25.75 -26.11 28.99
C ILE A 1160 25.12 -27.35 29.62
N THR A 1161 23.78 -27.38 29.70
CA THR A 1161 23.00 -28.57 30.06
C THR A 1161 21.75 -28.61 29.19
N GLY A 1162 21.59 -29.68 28.42
CA GLY A 1162 20.43 -29.87 27.55
C GLY A 1162 20.19 -31.35 27.24
N GLU A 1163 18.92 -31.71 27.12
CA GLU A 1163 18.50 -32.93 26.44
C GLU A 1163 18.44 -32.68 24.92
N LEU A 1164 18.11 -33.70 24.12
CA LEU A 1164 18.13 -33.58 22.66
C LEU A 1164 17.21 -32.45 22.16
N PHE A 1165 17.73 -31.67 21.21
CA PHE A 1165 17.08 -30.62 20.39
C PHE A 1165 16.93 -29.19 20.96
N VAL A 1166 17.27 -28.88 22.23
CA VAL A 1166 17.23 -27.49 22.75
C VAL A 1166 18.52 -27.13 23.50
N LEU A 1167 19.07 -25.92 23.29
CA LEU A 1167 20.38 -25.49 23.80
C LEU A 1167 20.29 -24.19 24.63
N LEU A 1168 19.71 -24.33 25.83
CA LEU A 1168 19.63 -23.29 26.85
C LEU A 1168 21.00 -22.60 27.04
N SER A 1169 21.03 -21.29 26.79
CA SER A 1169 22.24 -20.47 26.84
C SER A 1169 22.04 -19.29 27.79
N ILE A 1170 22.89 -19.19 28.82
CA ILE A 1170 22.80 -18.16 29.86
C ILE A 1170 24.07 -17.31 29.84
N ILE A 1171 23.91 -16.00 29.73
CA ILE A 1171 25.02 -15.06 29.56
C ILE A 1171 25.02 -14.08 30.74
N PHE A 1172 26.17 -13.98 31.41
CA PHE A 1172 26.39 -13.07 32.54
C PHE A 1172 27.32 -11.94 32.10
N LEU A 1173 26.89 -10.70 32.34
CA LEU A 1173 27.66 -9.49 32.08
C LEU A 1173 27.78 -8.66 33.35
N ARG A 1174 28.93 -8.00 33.51
CA ARG A 1174 29.20 -7.09 34.62
C ARG A 1174 30.17 -5.99 34.21
N TYR A 1175 29.80 -4.74 34.45
CA TYR A 1175 30.67 -3.60 34.21
C TYR A 1175 31.77 -3.46 35.29
N HIS A 1176 32.95 -3.01 34.86
CA HIS A 1176 34.14 -2.80 35.69
C HIS A 1176 34.90 -1.51 35.33
N GLY A 1177 34.20 -0.49 34.80
CA GLY A 1177 34.79 0.82 34.47
C GLY A 1177 34.87 1.78 35.67
N LYS A 1178 35.26 3.04 35.39
CA LYS A 1178 35.37 4.10 36.41
C LYS A 1178 34.00 4.67 36.85
N GLU A 1179 33.00 4.64 35.97
CA GLU A 1179 31.67 5.21 36.24
C GLU A 1179 30.79 4.26 37.06
N LEU A 1180 29.89 4.81 37.87
CA LEU A 1180 29.00 4.05 38.75
C LEU A 1180 27.93 3.22 38.01
N THR A 1181 27.59 3.60 36.78
CA THR A 1181 26.58 2.93 35.94
C THR A 1181 26.97 3.00 34.48
N THR A 1182 26.68 1.97 33.69
CA THR A 1182 26.74 2.06 32.23
C THR A 1182 25.55 2.84 31.65
N ASN A 1183 25.77 3.45 30.48
CA ASN A 1183 24.71 3.97 29.63
C ASN A 1183 24.10 2.81 28.80
N MET A 1184 24.10 2.89 27.47
CA MET A 1184 23.78 1.77 26.57
C MET A 1184 24.96 0.79 26.46
N ILE A 1185 24.71 -0.50 26.74
CA ILE A 1185 25.57 -1.63 26.36
C ILE A 1185 24.95 -2.26 25.10
N ILE A 1186 25.75 -2.51 24.06
CA ILE A 1186 25.34 -3.36 22.94
C ILE A 1186 25.97 -4.73 23.17
N VAL A 1187 25.14 -5.76 23.31
CA VAL A 1187 25.58 -7.16 23.33
C VAL A 1187 25.40 -7.72 21.93
N ASP A 1188 26.51 -8.04 21.25
CA ASP A 1188 26.51 -8.61 19.91
C ASP A 1188 26.73 -10.13 19.99
N LEU A 1189 25.67 -10.90 19.74
CA LEU A 1189 25.66 -12.36 19.83
C LEU A 1189 25.71 -12.99 18.44
N LYS A 1190 26.92 -13.35 18.00
CA LYS A 1190 27.17 -14.16 16.80
C LYS A 1190 26.75 -15.61 17.04
N MET A 1191 25.70 -16.06 16.35
CA MET A 1191 25.20 -17.44 16.48
C MET A 1191 26.15 -18.46 15.83
N LEU A 1192 26.07 -19.71 16.31
CA LEU A 1192 26.75 -20.85 15.70
C LEU A 1192 26.16 -21.18 14.32
N SER A 1193 26.99 -21.74 13.43
CA SER A 1193 26.61 -22.07 12.06
C SER A 1193 25.42 -23.04 12.00
N GLY A 1194 24.30 -22.57 11.47
CA GLY A 1194 23.05 -23.34 11.36
C GLY A 1194 22.09 -23.23 12.56
N PHE A 1195 22.41 -22.42 13.58
CA PHE A 1195 21.53 -22.17 14.72
C PHE A 1195 20.76 -20.84 14.59
N SER A 1196 19.56 -20.81 15.16
CA SER A 1196 18.72 -19.61 15.33
C SER A 1196 18.09 -19.63 16.72
N PRO A 1197 18.14 -18.54 17.51
CA PRO A 1197 17.42 -18.44 18.77
C PRO A 1197 15.90 -18.47 18.59
N ASP A 1198 15.20 -18.88 19.65
CA ASP A 1198 13.74 -18.93 19.72
C ASP A 1198 13.10 -17.52 19.68
N PRO A 1199 12.18 -17.23 18.71
CA PRO A 1199 11.43 -15.98 18.66
C PRO A 1199 10.57 -15.71 19.90
N ASP A 1200 9.99 -16.73 20.54
CA ASP A 1200 9.11 -16.55 21.70
C ASP A 1200 9.91 -16.15 22.94
N SER A 1201 11.06 -16.77 23.17
CA SER A 1201 11.99 -16.40 24.25
C SER A 1201 12.55 -15.00 24.04
N LEU A 1202 12.88 -14.62 22.80
CA LEU A 1202 13.24 -13.24 22.45
C LEU A 1202 12.08 -12.25 22.71
N GLY A 1203 10.85 -12.60 22.34
CA GLY A 1203 9.64 -11.83 22.62
C GLY A 1203 9.29 -11.71 24.11
N ARG A 1204 9.84 -12.55 24.98
CA ARG A 1204 9.74 -12.40 26.45
C ARG A 1204 10.82 -11.49 27.03
N VAL A 1205 11.94 -11.30 26.32
CA VAL A 1205 12.97 -10.30 26.66
C VAL A 1205 12.59 -8.91 26.11
N SER A 1206 11.63 -8.81 25.18
CA SER A 1206 11.27 -7.58 24.45
C SER A 1206 10.52 -6.49 25.26
N CYS A 1207 10.72 -6.43 26.58
CA CYS A 1207 10.69 -5.15 27.30
C CYS A 1207 11.91 -4.26 26.95
N TRP A 1208 12.87 -4.80 26.20
CA TRP A 1208 14.00 -4.09 25.60
C TRP A 1208 14.00 -4.31 24.08
N ASP A 1209 14.18 -3.23 23.30
CA ASP A 1209 14.02 -3.27 21.84
C ASP A 1209 14.98 -4.26 21.15
N LEU A 1210 14.44 -5.16 20.33
CA LEU A 1210 15.22 -6.11 19.53
C LEU A 1210 15.32 -5.66 18.07
N TYR A 1211 16.53 -5.73 17.51
CA TYR A 1211 16.78 -5.35 16.12
C TYR A 1211 16.50 -6.50 15.14
N PRO A 1212 16.11 -6.21 13.89
CA PRO A 1212 15.93 -7.23 12.86
C PRO A 1212 17.24 -7.94 12.49
N TRP A 1213 17.11 -9.22 12.18
CA TRP A 1213 18.19 -10.16 11.86
C TRP A 1213 19.14 -9.66 10.77
N ARG A 1214 20.43 -9.44 11.11
CA ARG A 1214 21.52 -9.33 10.14
C ARG A 1214 22.49 -10.50 10.31
N SER A 1215 22.67 -11.31 9.26
CA SER A 1215 23.82 -12.24 9.13
C SER A 1215 24.04 -13.21 10.31
N CYS A 1216 22.96 -13.70 10.95
CA CYS A 1216 23.00 -14.55 12.15
C CYS A 1216 23.63 -13.90 13.40
N LEU A 1217 23.56 -12.57 13.51
CA LEU A 1217 23.92 -11.80 14.71
C LEU A 1217 22.64 -11.31 15.38
N VAL A 1218 22.58 -11.40 16.72
CA VAL A 1218 21.56 -10.76 17.56
C VAL A 1218 22.22 -9.67 18.38
N CYS A 1219 21.89 -8.41 18.05
CA CYS A 1219 22.25 -7.27 18.86
C CYS A 1219 21.16 -7.03 19.91
N VAL A 1220 21.51 -7.07 21.19
CA VAL A 1220 20.60 -6.67 22.28
C VAL A 1220 21.12 -5.36 22.91
N PRO A 1221 20.35 -4.26 22.85
CA PRO A 1221 20.67 -3.04 23.57
C PRO A 1221 20.20 -3.19 25.02
N LEU A 1222 21.15 -3.16 25.96
CA LEU A 1222 20.87 -3.27 27.39
C LEU A 1222 21.19 -1.95 28.07
N PHE A 1223 20.33 -1.54 29.01
CA PHE A 1223 20.39 -0.25 29.66
C PHE A 1223 20.53 -0.43 31.17
N LYS A 1224 21.57 0.18 31.76
CA LYS A 1224 21.83 0.26 33.21
C LYS A 1224 22.12 -1.08 33.91
N ASP A 1225 23.39 -1.49 33.95
CA ASP A 1225 23.87 -2.58 34.81
C ASP A 1225 24.08 -2.10 36.26
N ASP A 1226 23.08 -2.31 37.12
CA ASP A 1226 23.17 -2.08 38.58
C ASP A 1226 23.92 -3.23 39.30
N GLY A 1227 25.11 -3.58 38.78
CA GLY A 1227 26.10 -4.41 39.47
C GLY A 1227 26.03 -5.93 39.25
N SER A 1228 25.00 -6.44 38.58
CA SER A 1228 24.93 -7.82 38.06
C SER A 1228 23.71 -8.02 37.17
N LEU A 1229 23.92 -8.30 35.88
CA LEU A 1229 22.83 -8.62 34.94
C LEU A 1229 22.67 -10.14 34.75
N PHE A 1230 21.41 -10.59 34.66
CA PHE A 1230 21.02 -11.98 34.39
C PHE A 1230 20.20 -12.03 33.10
N MET A 1231 20.63 -12.82 32.11
CA MET A 1231 19.82 -13.13 30.92
C MET A 1231 19.86 -14.62 30.60
N GLN A 1232 18.69 -15.18 30.33
CA GLN A 1232 18.45 -16.61 30.18
C GLN A 1232 17.68 -16.85 28.86
N TYR A 1233 18.30 -17.55 27.92
CA TYR A 1233 17.71 -17.90 26.62
C TYR A 1233 17.52 -19.42 26.53
N GLN A 1234 16.39 -19.88 25.98
CA GLN A 1234 16.16 -21.29 25.62
C GLN A 1234 16.54 -21.57 24.16
#